data_AF-W0FIN8-F1
#
_entry.id   AF-W0FIN8-F1
#
_cell.length_a   1.000
_cell.length_b   1.000
_cell.length_c   1.000
_cell.angle_alpha   90.00
_cell.angle_beta   90.00
_cell.angle_gamma   90.00
#
_symmetry.space_group_name_H-M   'P 1'
#
loop_
_entity.id
_entity.type
_entity.pdbx_description
1 polymer ?
#
loop_
_entity_poly.entity_id
_entity_poly.type
_entity_poly.pdbx_seq_one_letter_code
_entity_poly.pdbx_strand_id
1 'polypeptide(L)'
;MKYSAGTARITLLTRVRRLASFLLCLILTASVLPASTAEDDAKVVRVGWYESSFNLKDNLGRRSGYAYEYQMKIAAYTGWRYEYVSGSWPELLQMLIRGEIDLMSDVSRTAEREALMLFPSLPMGEEDYYLFISSENTELSSVDDYSALNGKKVGVNKGSVQADYYRDWAERFGIETEVTEVTCSEKESLQMLQSGAIDAYVTVDSFSEKTVSGGYRPVPFCRIGSSDFYFAVSRDRPDLLSGLENALNRIQEENRNYNQEMSEKHLITAGANTFLATEERNWLETHGKIRVGYQDSYLAFCAADPETGELTGALKDYLENAAARVINAHLEFEPRAYRTAAEAFEALQNGEVDCVFPANLTAGDSEPLGLVMTPPLMRSDIYAIVRQADRLKFSGREHVVVAVNKGNTNYESCLNEDFPGWRKVYYQTTPDCLKAVSRGIADCVLISSYRHSNLARECERERLAIVATGRELDYSFAVSAGQTELYSIMSKVAGLVPDSEVHSALSRYIAEDSRTTLQDIIRENAWGIVAAAVATALVILVLLLRSRRSEQKSEKLISATETDNLTGLYNRDYFLQYAARMRREHPDQPMDAVVLNIDRFHSVNALNGRNFGDQVLRMLGSEIHEATLESGGIASRFEADQFDIYCRPMENYQELYNRLQEKLEDAAPSVSIRMRMGVMPWRKEMEPVQMFDRARTACAMAKTNFKEHLIVYDQKMQEQELREQQLLNDVQRALNSYQFEVHYQPQFDIRSDPPKLVSAEALVRWRHPEHGMISPADFVPLLERNGKIGEVDRFVWSEAARQISRWKNRFGVMIPVSVNLSRVDVFDPALESVLEKLLAYNGLGQEALKLEVTESAYTENSDQIIRVVEELRRKGYIVEMDDFGSGYSSLHMLSAMPVDVLKMDREFIRRIGEGEKSSQLVALILGIAGSLKIPVVAEGVETEEQLKLLRDLGCPLVQGFYFSRPLPPEEFENRFLRTAQENS
;
A
#
# COMPACT_ATOMS: atom_id res chain seq x y z
N MET A 1 -51.00 -47.48 -13.19
CA MET A 1 -49.73 -48.22 -13.15
C MET A 1 -48.58 -47.23 -13.33
N LYS A 2 -47.64 -47.25 -12.37
CA LYS A 2 -46.25 -46.76 -12.44
C LYS A 2 -46.02 -45.35 -13.02
N TYR A 3 -45.97 -44.34 -12.15
CA TYR A 3 -44.76 -43.57 -11.86
C TYR A 3 -45.05 -42.63 -10.67
N SER A 4 -44.74 -43.15 -9.48
CA SER A 4 -44.62 -42.38 -8.23
C SER A 4 -43.17 -41.90 -8.06
N ALA A 5 -43.03 -40.81 -7.31
CA ALA A 5 -41.79 -40.28 -6.72
C ALA A 5 -40.93 -39.41 -7.65
N GLY A 6 -41.09 -38.08 -7.55
CA GLY A 6 -40.14 -37.13 -8.11
C GLY A 6 -40.43 -35.66 -7.79
N THR A 7 -41.68 -35.23 -7.80
CA THR A 7 -42.01 -33.79 -7.85
C THR A 7 -42.85 -33.25 -6.69
N ALA A 8 -43.11 -34.05 -5.65
CA ALA A 8 -43.80 -33.60 -4.42
C ALA A 8 -42.89 -33.46 -3.18
N ARG A 9 -41.56 -33.62 -3.31
CA ARG A 9 -40.61 -33.55 -2.18
C ARG A 9 -39.82 -32.23 -2.07
N ILE A 10 -39.82 -31.37 -3.07
CA ILE A 10 -39.00 -30.14 -3.10
C ILE A 10 -39.78 -28.89 -2.62
N THR A 11 -41.10 -28.95 -2.62
CA THR A 11 -41.96 -27.81 -2.22
C THR A 11 -42.34 -27.80 -0.73
N LEU A 12 -42.09 -28.90 0.00
CA LEU A 12 -42.36 -29.01 1.45
C LEU A 12 -41.13 -28.67 2.31
N LEU A 13 -39.91 -28.96 1.83
CA LEU A 13 -38.65 -28.69 2.54
C LEU A 13 -38.26 -27.19 2.57
N THR A 14 -38.74 -26.41 1.60
CA THR A 14 -38.52 -24.95 1.54
C THR A 14 -39.48 -24.16 2.45
N ARG A 15 -40.66 -24.71 2.78
CA ARG A 15 -41.59 -24.08 3.74
C ARG A 15 -41.23 -24.39 5.20
N VAL A 16 -40.69 -25.57 5.50
CA VAL A 16 -40.23 -25.92 6.86
C VAL A 16 -38.93 -25.19 7.23
N ARG A 17 -38.00 -24.98 6.28
CA ARG A 17 -36.79 -24.17 6.53
C ARG A 17 -37.10 -22.68 6.71
N ARG A 18 -38.05 -22.12 5.97
CA ARG A 18 -38.45 -20.71 6.14
C ARG A 18 -39.20 -20.47 7.44
N LEU A 19 -40.03 -21.40 7.92
CA LEU A 19 -40.63 -21.30 9.26
C LEU A 19 -39.62 -21.57 10.39
N ALA A 20 -38.67 -22.49 10.21
CA ALA A 20 -37.62 -22.74 11.20
C ALA A 20 -36.64 -21.57 11.32
N SER A 21 -36.29 -20.90 10.22
CA SER A 21 -35.46 -19.68 10.25
C SER A 21 -36.22 -18.47 10.80
N PHE A 22 -37.54 -18.37 10.58
CA PHE A 22 -38.35 -17.29 11.17
C PHE A 22 -38.62 -17.51 12.67
N LEU A 23 -38.81 -18.75 13.13
CA LEU A 23 -38.90 -19.08 14.57
C LEU A 23 -37.54 -18.98 15.28
N LEU A 24 -36.43 -19.31 14.60
CA LEU A 24 -35.08 -19.15 15.17
C LEU A 24 -34.72 -17.66 15.31
N CYS A 25 -35.14 -16.81 14.36
CA CYS A 25 -35.01 -15.36 14.49
C CYS A 25 -35.96 -14.77 15.53
N LEU A 26 -37.18 -15.30 15.72
CA LEU A 26 -38.10 -14.82 16.77
C LEU A 26 -37.69 -15.27 18.19
N ILE A 27 -37.03 -16.42 18.33
CA ILE A 27 -36.47 -16.89 19.61
C ILE A 27 -35.13 -16.20 19.93
N LEU A 28 -34.41 -15.71 18.92
CA LEU A 28 -33.21 -14.86 19.11
C LEU A 28 -33.52 -13.37 19.32
N THR A 29 -34.78 -12.93 19.17
CA THR A 29 -35.22 -11.56 19.48
C THR A 29 -36.08 -11.43 20.74
N ALA A 30 -36.12 -12.46 21.59
CA ALA A 30 -36.89 -12.44 22.84
C ALA A 30 -36.11 -13.04 24.02
N SER A 31 -34.87 -12.60 24.20
CA SER A 31 -34.18 -12.64 25.49
C SER A 31 -33.07 -11.59 25.52
N VAL A 32 -33.43 -10.33 25.27
CA VAL A 32 -32.74 -9.19 25.89
C VAL A 32 -33.72 -8.63 26.91
N LEU A 33 -33.85 -9.36 28.02
CA LEU A 33 -34.07 -8.69 29.29
C LEU A 33 -32.98 -7.63 29.41
N PRO A 34 -33.26 -6.43 29.95
CA PRO A 34 -32.18 -5.59 30.39
C PRO A 34 -31.42 -6.43 31.41
N ALA A 35 -30.22 -6.90 31.04
CA ALA A 35 -29.22 -7.03 32.06
C ALA A 35 -29.15 -5.63 32.63
N SER A 36 -29.66 -5.46 33.86
CA SER A 36 -29.18 -4.38 34.68
C SER A 36 -27.68 -4.47 34.52
N THR A 37 -27.06 -3.46 33.90
CA THR A 37 -25.73 -3.10 34.31
C THR A 37 -25.91 -2.82 35.79
N ALA A 38 -25.68 -3.85 36.61
CA ALA A 38 -24.91 -3.62 37.79
C ALA A 38 -23.78 -2.72 37.30
N GLU A 39 -23.70 -1.51 37.85
CA GLU A 39 -22.40 -0.88 37.96
C GLU A 39 -21.52 -1.95 38.60
N ASP A 40 -20.89 -2.77 37.76
CA ASP A 40 -19.81 -3.63 38.19
C ASP A 40 -18.78 -2.59 38.62
N ASP A 41 -18.61 -2.50 39.93
CA ASP A 41 -17.84 -1.48 40.62
C ASP A 41 -16.37 -1.72 40.20
N ALA A 42 -16.04 -1.28 38.98
CA ALA A 42 -14.84 -1.67 38.27
C ALA A 42 -13.68 -1.15 39.09
N LYS A 43 -12.96 -2.10 39.69
CA LYS A 43 -11.94 -1.82 40.69
C LYS A 43 -10.91 -0.88 40.09
N VAL A 44 -10.88 0.35 40.59
CA VAL A 44 -9.91 1.35 40.16
C VAL A 44 -8.56 1.02 40.80
N VAL A 45 -7.52 0.97 39.97
CA VAL A 45 -6.14 0.69 40.38
C VAL A 45 -5.29 1.88 39.97
N ARG A 46 -4.68 2.55 40.94
CA ARG A 46 -3.75 3.66 40.71
C ARG A 46 -2.39 3.10 40.30
N VAL A 47 -1.94 3.39 39.09
CA VAL A 47 -0.72 2.84 38.51
C VAL A 47 0.33 3.95 38.34
N GLY A 48 1.56 3.71 38.79
CA GLY A 48 2.67 4.61 38.54
C GLY A 48 3.02 4.70 37.04
N TRP A 49 3.24 5.90 36.52
CA TRP A 49 3.59 6.17 35.13
C TRP A 49 4.83 7.07 35.04
N TYR A 50 5.92 6.54 34.50
CA TYR A 50 7.12 7.31 34.11
C TYR A 50 7.42 6.97 32.65
N GLU A 51 7.84 7.95 31.84
CA GLU A 51 8.14 7.69 30.41
C GLU A 51 9.40 6.83 30.29
N SER A 52 9.28 5.64 29.68
CA SER A 52 10.35 4.66 29.45
C SER A 52 9.93 3.67 28.35
N SER A 53 10.79 2.70 27.99
CA SER A 53 10.42 1.60 27.07
C SER A 53 9.21 0.78 27.58
N PHE A 54 8.95 0.80 28.89
CA PHE A 54 7.78 0.14 29.49
C PHE A 54 6.49 0.94 29.34
N ASN A 55 6.57 2.27 29.38
CA ASN A 55 5.43 3.16 29.32
C ASN A 55 5.75 4.34 28.39
N LEU A 56 5.19 4.31 27.20
CA LEU A 56 5.40 5.31 26.15
C LEU A 56 4.12 6.08 25.89
N LYS A 57 4.27 7.36 25.54
CA LYS A 57 3.25 8.07 24.76
C LYS A 57 3.75 8.38 23.36
N ASP A 58 2.86 8.29 22.39
CA ASP A 58 3.10 8.86 21.08
C ASP A 58 2.88 10.39 21.10
N ASN A 59 3.18 11.04 19.97
CA ASN A 59 3.05 12.49 19.83
C ASN A 59 1.60 12.99 19.96
N LEU A 60 0.62 12.09 19.90
CA LEU A 60 -0.81 12.37 20.10
C LEU A 60 -1.26 12.07 21.55
N GLY A 61 -0.33 11.71 22.44
CA GLY A 61 -0.61 11.38 23.83
C GLY A 61 -1.23 9.99 24.03
N ARG A 62 -1.32 9.16 22.99
CA ARG A 62 -1.82 7.78 23.09
C ARG A 62 -0.76 6.93 23.80
N ARG A 63 -1.21 6.15 24.79
CA ARG A 63 -0.36 5.26 25.59
C ARG A 63 -0.02 3.99 24.81
N SER A 64 1.24 3.57 24.89
CA SER A 64 1.77 2.31 24.38
C SER A 64 2.94 1.86 25.26
N GLY A 65 3.60 0.75 24.92
CA GLY A 65 4.78 0.26 25.65
C GLY A 65 4.53 -1.05 26.38
N TYR A 66 5.62 -1.68 26.82
CA TYR A 66 5.62 -3.03 27.37
C TYR A 66 4.60 -3.19 28.51
N ALA A 67 4.69 -2.36 29.55
CA ALA A 67 3.85 -2.46 30.72
C ALA A 67 2.40 -2.07 30.43
N TYR A 68 2.17 -1.08 29.55
CA TYR A 68 0.83 -0.64 29.19
C TYR A 68 0.04 -1.75 28.47
N GLU A 69 0.63 -2.42 27.48
CA GLU A 69 -0.04 -3.53 26.78
C GLU A 69 -0.27 -4.73 27.70
N TYR A 70 0.69 -5.04 28.58
CA TYR A 70 0.54 -6.08 29.60
C TYR A 70 -0.63 -5.76 30.55
N GLN A 71 -0.74 -4.50 30.99
CA GLN A 71 -1.86 -4.01 31.79
C GLN A 71 -3.20 -4.18 31.06
N MET A 72 -3.27 -3.91 29.74
CA MET A 72 -4.51 -4.13 28.98
C MET A 72 -4.94 -5.60 28.98
N LYS A 73 -4.01 -6.54 28.88
CA LYS A 73 -4.32 -7.97 29.06
C LYS A 73 -4.75 -8.30 30.49
N ILE A 74 -4.07 -7.77 31.50
CA ILE A 74 -4.46 -7.96 32.90
C ILE A 74 -5.87 -7.43 33.15
N ALA A 75 -6.21 -6.25 32.63
CA ALA A 75 -7.55 -5.67 32.71
C ALA A 75 -8.61 -6.57 32.04
N ALA A 76 -8.27 -7.25 30.94
CA ALA A 76 -9.20 -8.16 30.28
C ALA A 76 -9.57 -9.38 31.16
N TYR A 77 -8.64 -9.89 31.98
CA TYR A 77 -8.92 -11.00 32.91
C TYR A 77 -9.51 -10.56 34.25
N THR A 78 -9.19 -9.34 34.69
CA THR A 78 -9.50 -8.86 36.04
C THR A 78 -10.66 -7.86 36.10
N GLY A 79 -11.01 -7.24 34.98
CA GLY A 79 -11.97 -6.13 34.91
C GLY A 79 -11.45 -4.81 35.52
N TRP A 80 -10.15 -4.68 35.78
CA TRP A 80 -9.58 -3.49 36.41
C TRP A 80 -9.65 -2.27 35.50
N ARG A 81 -9.82 -1.09 36.13
CA ARG A 81 -9.67 0.20 35.47
C ARG A 81 -8.45 0.93 36.04
N TYR A 82 -7.54 1.35 35.18
CA TYR A 82 -6.30 2.00 35.61
C TYR A 82 -6.43 3.53 35.66
N GLU A 83 -5.95 4.11 36.75
CA GLU A 83 -5.72 5.54 36.91
C GLU A 83 -4.22 5.81 37.00
N TYR A 84 -3.66 6.55 36.07
CA TYR A 84 -2.21 6.70 35.96
C TYR A 84 -1.71 7.93 36.75
N VAL A 85 -0.75 7.72 37.63
CA VAL A 85 -0.09 8.76 38.43
C VAL A 85 1.32 8.97 37.91
N SER A 86 1.64 10.17 37.43
CA SER A 86 2.93 10.47 36.81
C SER A 86 3.97 10.99 37.81
N GLY A 87 5.22 10.57 37.66
CA GLY A 87 6.37 10.98 38.49
C GLY A 87 7.68 10.36 38.00
N SER A 88 8.80 10.66 38.65
CA SER A 88 10.05 9.92 38.41
C SER A 88 9.97 8.51 39.01
N TRP A 89 10.76 7.55 38.48
CA TRP A 89 10.75 6.18 38.99
C TRP A 89 11.00 6.09 40.52
N PRO A 90 12.01 6.79 41.11
CA PRO A 90 12.23 6.74 42.56
C PRO A 90 11.06 7.34 43.37
N GLU A 91 10.44 8.42 42.89
CA GLU A 91 9.28 9.02 43.54
C GLU A 91 8.08 8.06 43.54
N LEU A 92 7.79 7.43 42.40
CA LEU A 92 6.70 6.47 42.25
C LEU A 92 6.89 5.25 43.14
N LEU A 93 8.12 4.75 43.27
CA LEU A 93 8.42 3.65 44.19
C LEU A 93 8.11 4.04 45.65
N GLN A 94 8.48 5.25 46.07
CA GLN A 94 8.13 5.75 47.40
C GLN A 94 6.62 5.98 47.57
N MET A 95 5.91 6.37 46.52
CA MET A 95 4.44 6.46 46.52
C MET A 95 3.80 5.07 46.69
N LEU A 96 4.35 4.03 46.06
CA LEU A 96 3.88 2.65 46.20
C LEU A 96 4.03 2.15 47.64
N ILE A 97 5.21 2.39 48.25
CA ILE A 97 5.52 2.02 49.63
C ILE A 97 4.58 2.73 50.62
N ARG A 98 4.21 3.99 50.34
CA ARG A 98 3.29 4.79 51.16
C ARG A 98 1.80 4.52 50.88
N GLY A 99 1.47 3.65 49.93
CA GLY A 99 0.07 3.35 49.55
C GLY A 99 -0.63 4.44 48.72
N GLU A 100 0.12 5.42 48.20
CA GLU A 100 -0.39 6.51 47.36
C GLU A 100 -0.69 6.04 45.92
N ILE A 101 -0.01 4.99 45.46
CA ILE A 101 -0.34 4.22 44.25
C ILE A 101 -0.48 2.74 44.61
N ASP A 102 -1.22 1.99 43.80
CA ASP A 102 -1.58 0.60 44.07
C ASP A 102 -0.69 -0.41 43.33
N LEU A 103 -0.21 -0.05 42.12
CA LEU A 103 0.53 -0.92 41.22
C LEU A 103 1.68 -0.14 40.54
N MET A 104 2.84 -0.78 40.37
CA MET A 104 3.96 -0.24 39.61
C MET A 104 4.59 -1.36 38.77
N SER A 105 4.90 -1.08 37.50
CA SER A 105 5.66 -1.98 36.63
C SER A 105 7.16 -1.72 36.74
N ASP A 106 7.99 -2.61 36.17
CA ASP A 106 9.45 -2.43 36.09
C ASP A 106 10.10 -2.28 37.47
N VAL A 107 9.78 -3.22 38.36
CA VAL A 107 10.34 -3.29 39.72
C VAL A 107 11.03 -4.63 39.91
N SER A 108 12.34 -4.61 40.11
CA SER A 108 13.11 -5.81 40.46
C SER A 108 12.82 -6.24 41.91
N ARG A 109 12.76 -7.57 42.11
CA ARG A 109 12.44 -8.20 43.39
C ARG A 109 13.71 -8.42 44.23
N THR A 110 13.78 -7.77 45.39
CA THR A 110 14.88 -7.94 46.37
C THR A 110 14.31 -8.26 47.74
N ALA A 111 15.11 -8.88 48.63
CA ALA A 111 14.68 -9.22 49.99
C ALA A 111 14.21 -7.99 50.79
N GLU A 112 14.85 -6.83 50.57
CA GLU A 112 14.47 -5.56 51.18
C GLU A 112 13.11 -5.05 50.65
N ARG A 113 12.87 -5.17 49.34
CA ARG A 113 11.60 -4.74 48.73
C ARG A 113 10.45 -5.67 49.10
N GLU A 114 10.66 -6.98 49.22
CA GLU A 114 9.64 -7.92 49.70
C GLU A 114 9.13 -7.59 51.12
N ALA A 115 9.97 -6.96 51.94
CA ALA A 115 9.55 -6.47 53.25
C ALA A 115 8.60 -5.26 53.15
N LEU A 116 8.61 -4.51 52.04
CA LEU A 116 7.92 -3.23 51.86
C LEU A 116 6.74 -3.27 50.86
N MET A 117 6.77 -4.17 49.88
CA MET A 117 5.75 -4.31 48.83
C MET A 117 5.49 -5.79 48.51
N LEU A 118 4.47 -6.06 47.70
CA LEU A 118 4.05 -7.41 47.32
C LEU A 118 4.43 -7.69 45.86
N PHE A 119 4.82 -8.93 45.57
CA PHE A 119 5.22 -9.39 44.24
C PHE A 119 4.46 -10.66 43.87
N PRO A 120 4.00 -10.79 42.61
CA PRO A 120 3.45 -12.06 42.11
C PRO A 120 4.57 -13.11 41.97
N SER A 121 4.21 -14.39 41.89
CA SER A 121 5.17 -15.46 41.68
C SER A 121 5.86 -15.41 40.32
N LEU A 122 5.19 -14.86 39.30
CA LEU A 122 5.69 -14.80 37.93
C LEU A 122 6.27 -13.41 37.63
N PRO A 123 7.48 -13.35 37.05
CA PRO A 123 8.03 -12.10 36.55
C PRO A 123 7.27 -11.63 35.31
N MET A 124 7.32 -10.32 35.10
CA MET A 124 6.82 -9.70 33.89
C MET A 124 7.83 -9.84 32.74
N GLY A 125 9.12 -9.99 33.06
CA GLY A 125 10.20 -10.28 32.13
C GLY A 125 11.58 -10.23 32.82
N GLU A 126 12.64 -10.32 32.02
CA GLU A 126 14.04 -10.23 32.46
C GLU A 126 14.72 -9.02 31.81
N GLU A 127 15.60 -8.36 32.55
CA GLU A 127 16.40 -7.23 32.07
C GLU A 127 17.89 -7.46 32.33
N ASP A 128 18.71 -7.02 31.37
CA ASP A 128 20.17 -7.04 31.46
C ASP A 128 20.71 -5.66 31.80
N TYR A 129 21.71 -5.61 32.69
CA TYR A 129 22.37 -4.39 33.12
C TYR A 129 23.73 -4.25 32.47
N TYR A 130 23.97 -3.07 31.91
CA TYR A 130 25.20 -2.72 31.22
C TYR A 130 25.79 -1.44 31.81
N LEU A 131 27.12 -1.40 31.81
CA LEU A 131 27.87 -0.18 31.96
C LEU A 131 28.03 0.46 30.59
N PHE A 132 27.57 1.69 30.42
CA PHE A 132 27.68 2.46 29.18
C PHE A 132 28.72 3.57 29.33
N ILE A 133 29.47 3.83 28.27
CA ILE A 133 30.45 4.92 28.17
C ILE A 133 30.08 5.88 27.04
N SER A 134 30.65 7.07 27.04
CA SER A 134 30.49 7.99 25.91
C SER A 134 31.20 7.45 24.67
N SER A 135 30.54 7.52 23.50
CA SER A 135 31.14 7.17 22.21
C SER A 135 32.39 7.98 21.88
N GLU A 136 32.53 9.17 22.48
CA GLU A 136 33.67 10.06 22.30
C GLU A 136 34.84 9.79 23.28
N ASN A 137 34.65 8.89 24.26
CA ASN A 137 35.65 8.63 25.29
C ASN A 137 36.71 7.63 24.81
N THR A 138 37.66 8.10 24.00
CA THR A 138 38.71 7.25 23.40
C THR A 138 39.59 6.53 24.43
N GLU A 139 39.71 7.02 25.68
CA GLU A 139 40.48 6.32 26.73
C GLU A 139 39.80 5.02 27.17
N LEU A 140 38.48 5.05 27.40
CA LEU A 140 37.71 3.86 27.78
C LEU A 140 37.34 2.99 26.57
N SER A 141 37.23 3.59 25.39
CA SER A 141 36.92 2.87 24.14
C SER A 141 38.11 2.07 23.57
N SER A 142 39.34 2.34 24.00
CA SER A 142 40.56 1.75 23.44
C SER A 142 41.36 0.86 24.39
N VAL A 143 40.94 0.74 25.65
CA VAL A 143 41.68 -0.01 26.68
C VAL A 143 40.86 -1.21 27.13
N ASP A 144 41.39 -2.40 26.83
CA ASP A 144 40.76 -3.72 27.03
C ASP A 144 40.86 -4.26 28.48
N ASP A 145 41.18 -3.40 29.45
CA ASP A 145 41.26 -3.75 30.86
C ASP A 145 40.27 -2.90 31.64
N TYR A 146 39.41 -3.56 32.43
CA TYR A 146 38.49 -2.88 33.34
C TYR A 146 39.21 -1.93 34.30
N SER A 147 40.52 -2.13 34.54
CA SER A 147 41.37 -1.19 35.28
C SER A 147 41.37 0.23 34.72
N ALA A 148 41.01 0.44 33.44
CA ALA A 148 40.81 1.77 32.86
C ALA A 148 39.68 2.56 33.52
N LEU A 149 38.74 1.86 34.18
CA LEU A 149 37.70 2.48 35.00
C LEU A 149 38.22 2.98 36.35
N ASN A 150 39.44 2.59 36.78
CA ASN A 150 39.96 3.01 38.08
C ASN A 150 40.10 4.54 38.16
N GLY A 151 39.51 5.11 39.20
CA GLY A 151 39.45 6.56 39.43
C GLY A 151 38.46 7.32 38.53
N LYS A 152 37.70 6.62 37.67
CA LYS A 152 36.64 7.23 36.84
C LYS A 152 35.33 7.38 37.63
N LYS A 153 34.49 8.33 37.20
CA LYS A 153 33.18 8.58 37.79
C LYS A 153 32.10 7.73 37.13
N VAL A 154 31.47 6.86 37.91
CA VAL A 154 30.40 5.99 37.42
C VAL A 154 29.07 6.43 37.99
N GLY A 155 28.17 6.86 37.12
CA GLY A 155 26.80 7.20 37.46
C GLY A 155 25.97 5.94 37.68
N VAL A 156 25.29 5.86 38.83
CA VAL A 156 24.30 4.81 39.13
C VAL A 156 23.02 5.43 39.67
N ASN A 157 21.87 4.91 39.26
CA ASN A 157 20.59 5.42 39.75
C ASN A 157 20.44 5.14 41.25
N LYS A 158 20.07 6.17 42.02
CA LYS A 158 19.97 6.07 43.47
C LYS A 158 18.91 5.05 43.90
N GLY A 159 19.28 4.10 44.75
CA GLY A 159 18.37 3.07 45.29
C GLY A 159 17.92 2.02 44.26
N SER A 160 18.59 1.95 43.10
CA SER A 160 18.33 0.93 42.10
C SER A 160 19.14 -0.34 42.38
N VAL A 161 18.61 -1.49 41.94
CA VAL A 161 19.33 -2.77 42.07
C VAL A 161 20.56 -2.78 41.16
N GLN A 162 20.54 -2.00 40.07
CA GLN A 162 21.69 -1.87 39.19
C GLN A 162 22.92 -1.32 39.92
N ALA A 163 22.73 -0.44 40.92
CA ALA A 163 23.83 0.06 41.74
C ALA A 163 24.47 -1.03 42.62
N ASP A 164 23.68 -2.00 43.11
CA ASP A 164 24.18 -3.14 43.86
C ASP A 164 24.94 -4.10 42.94
N TYR A 165 24.37 -4.46 41.78
CA TYR A 165 25.05 -5.29 40.78
C TYR A 165 26.36 -4.68 40.31
N TYR A 166 26.41 -3.35 40.12
CA TYR A 166 27.64 -2.66 39.77
C TYR A 166 28.68 -2.74 40.88
N ARG A 167 28.29 -2.56 42.15
CA ARG A 167 29.21 -2.69 43.30
C ARG A 167 29.80 -4.09 43.41
N ASP A 168 28.95 -5.13 43.30
CA ASP A 168 29.38 -6.52 43.34
C ASP A 168 30.30 -6.86 42.16
N TRP A 169 29.96 -6.35 40.97
CA TRP A 169 30.79 -6.50 39.77
C TRP A 169 32.14 -5.81 39.96
N ALA A 170 32.17 -4.55 40.39
CA ALA A 170 33.40 -3.79 40.61
C ALA A 170 34.31 -4.45 41.66
N GLU A 171 33.74 -4.95 42.77
CA GLU A 171 34.48 -5.69 43.80
C GLU A 171 35.07 -6.99 43.24
N ARG A 172 34.27 -7.75 42.49
CA ARG A 172 34.71 -9.02 41.88
C ARG A 172 35.89 -8.84 40.93
N PHE A 173 35.92 -7.73 40.19
CA PHE A 173 36.98 -7.42 39.23
C PHE A 173 38.08 -6.50 39.79
N GLY A 174 38.00 -6.11 41.08
CA GLY A 174 39.01 -5.27 41.73
C GLY A 174 39.09 -3.84 41.19
N ILE A 175 37.95 -3.26 40.80
CA ILE A 175 37.85 -1.93 40.19
C ILE A 175 37.45 -0.89 41.25
N GLU A 176 38.26 0.16 41.38
CA GLU A 176 38.02 1.29 42.29
C GLU A 176 37.53 2.52 41.53
N THR A 177 36.23 2.82 41.59
CA THR A 177 35.60 3.96 40.91
C THR A 177 34.97 4.97 41.88
N GLU A 178 34.80 6.22 41.43
CA GLU A 178 34.01 7.21 42.14
C GLU A 178 32.53 7.06 41.76
N VAL A 179 31.77 6.34 42.59
CA VAL A 179 30.34 6.10 42.34
C VAL A 179 29.53 7.37 42.61
N THR A 180 28.85 7.87 41.59
CA THR A 180 27.97 9.05 41.66
C THR A 180 26.51 8.62 41.61
N GLU A 181 25.78 8.80 42.71
CA GLU A 181 24.33 8.54 42.73
C GLU A 181 23.58 9.62 41.93
N VAL A 182 22.92 9.24 40.85
CA VAL A 182 22.03 10.11 40.06
C VAL A 182 20.58 9.91 40.49
N THR A 183 19.87 11.04 40.61
CA THR A 183 18.44 11.10 40.99
C THR A 183 17.56 11.70 39.89
N CYS A 184 18.18 12.02 38.75
CA CYS A 184 17.56 12.65 37.59
C CYS A 184 16.96 11.59 36.65
N SER A 185 16.22 12.05 35.64
CA SER A 185 15.67 11.17 34.61
C SER A 185 16.78 10.48 33.80
N GLU A 186 16.47 9.36 33.13
CA GLU A 186 17.41 8.66 32.25
C GLU A 186 18.00 9.61 31.19
N LYS A 187 17.16 10.48 30.62
CA LYS A 187 17.58 11.51 29.66
C LYS A 187 18.65 12.45 30.22
N GLU A 188 18.47 12.91 31.46
CA GLU A 188 19.42 13.80 32.12
C GLU A 188 20.72 13.06 32.49
N SER A 189 20.62 11.79 32.90
CA SER A 189 21.80 10.95 33.18
C SER A 189 22.63 10.71 31.92
N LEU A 190 21.98 10.48 30.77
CA LEU A 190 22.66 10.37 29.48
C LEU A 190 23.30 11.70 29.03
N GLN A 191 22.70 12.84 29.35
CA GLN A 191 23.34 14.15 29.13
C GLN A 191 24.56 14.39 30.03
N MET A 192 24.54 13.87 31.26
CA MET A 192 25.72 13.89 32.14
C MET A 192 26.86 13.04 31.58
N LEU A 193 26.55 11.88 31.00
CA LEU A 193 27.52 11.05 30.28
C LEU A 193 28.08 11.76 29.05
N GLN A 194 27.21 12.41 28.26
CA GLN A 194 27.62 13.16 27.07
C GLN A 194 28.52 14.35 27.39
N SER A 195 28.21 15.09 28.46
CA SER A 195 28.97 16.26 28.88
C SER A 195 30.27 15.92 29.62
N GLY A 196 30.52 14.64 29.90
CA GLY A 196 31.67 14.18 30.69
C GLY A 196 31.56 14.47 32.19
N ALA A 197 30.36 14.78 32.69
CA ALA A 197 30.13 14.93 34.14
C ALA A 197 30.25 13.58 34.88
N ILE A 198 29.93 12.49 34.19
CA ILE A 198 30.25 11.10 34.55
C ILE A 198 30.96 10.45 33.37
N ASP A 199 31.88 9.52 33.64
CA ASP A 199 32.66 8.81 32.62
C ASP A 199 31.92 7.58 32.09
N ALA A 200 31.13 6.94 32.96
CA ALA A 200 30.29 5.80 32.62
C ALA A 200 28.94 5.87 33.36
N TYR A 201 27.91 5.21 32.82
CA TYR A 201 26.57 5.17 33.37
C TYR A 201 26.03 3.74 33.38
N VAL A 202 25.53 3.28 34.50
CA VAL A 202 24.91 1.95 34.63
C VAL A 202 23.41 2.06 34.36
N THR A 203 22.93 1.35 33.35
CA THR A 203 21.50 1.22 33.04
C THR A 203 21.21 -0.09 32.31
N VAL A 204 19.96 -0.31 31.91
CA VAL A 204 19.51 -1.50 31.19
C VAL A 204 19.93 -1.48 29.71
N ASP A 205 19.99 -2.64 29.07
CA ASP A 205 20.29 -2.79 27.62
C ASP A 205 19.19 -2.25 26.68
N SER A 206 18.30 -1.40 27.18
CA SER A 206 17.21 -0.83 26.38
C SER A 206 17.24 0.69 26.44
N PHE A 207 17.60 1.34 25.33
CA PHE A 207 17.38 2.77 25.16
C PHE A 207 16.15 2.99 24.29
N SER A 208 15.20 3.78 24.77
CA SER A 208 14.15 4.23 23.87
C SER A 208 14.75 5.25 22.87
N GLU A 209 14.47 5.10 21.57
CA GLU A 209 14.88 6.10 20.56
C GLU A 209 14.34 7.50 20.89
N LYS A 210 13.27 7.58 21.71
CA LYS A 210 12.67 8.83 22.18
C LYS A 210 13.40 9.46 23.36
N THR A 211 14.16 8.72 24.18
CA THR A 211 14.94 9.27 25.30
C THR A 211 16.25 9.88 24.84
N VAL A 212 16.79 9.42 23.70
CA VAL A 212 18.01 9.96 23.07
C VAL A 212 17.69 11.14 22.15
N SER A 213 17.38 12.31 22.73
CA SER A 213 17.24 13.53 21.93
C SER A 213 18.62 14.03 21.46
N GLY A 214 18.85 14.07 20.14
CA GLY A 214 20.03 14.71 19.56
C GLY A 214 21.09 13.76 18.95
N GLY A 215 20.77 12.48 18.76
CA GLY A 215 21.64 11.53 18.03
C GLY A 215 22.85 11.00 18.81
N TYR A 216 22.99 11.34 20.10
CA TYR A 216 24.07 10.84 20.96
C TYR A 216 23.79 9.41 21.44
N ARG A 217 24.49 8.41 20.88
CA ARG A 217 24.34 7.01 21.30
C ARG A 217 25.48 6.61 22.25
N PRO A 218 25.19 6.34 23.54
CA PRO A 218 26.19 5.80 24.44
C PRO A 218 26.57 4.38 24.01
N VAL A 219 27.79 3.95 24.36
CA VAL A 219 28.37 2.68 23.94
C VAL A 219 28.38 1.70 25.11
N PRO A 220 27.82 0.48 24.99
CA PRO A 220 27.95 -0.53 26.02
C PRO A 220 29.42 -0.92 26.17
N PHE A 221 29.93 -0.80 27.40
CA PHE A 221 31.29 -1.19 27.77
C PHE A 221 31.33 -2.66 28.24
N CYS A 222 30.45 -3.04 29.17
CA CYS A 222 30.33 -4.43 29.61
C CYS A 222 28.95 -4.72 30.24
N ARG A 223 28.53 -5.98 30.20
CA ARG A 223 27.38 -6.48 30.98
C ARG A 223 27.82 -6.73 32.41
N ILE A 224 27.07 -6.20 33.38
CA ILE A 224 27.40 -6.30 34.81
C ILE A 224 26.47 -7.24 35.57
N GLY A 225 25.30 -7.56 35.02
CA GLY A 225 24.34 -8.47 35.65
C GLY A 225 23.01 -8.51 34.91
N SER A 226 22.05 -9.21 35.49
CA SER A 226 20.67 -9.27 35.03
C SER A 226 19.74 -9.53 36.20
N SER A 227 18.47 -9.16 36.06
CA SER A 227 17.45 -9.55 37.02
C SER A 227 16.05 -9.62 36.40
N ASP A 228 15.16 -10.32 37.10
CA ASP A 228 13.73 -10.33 36.79
C ASP A 228 13.09 -9.01 37.24
N PHE A 229 12.19 -8.47 36.41
CA PHE A 229 11.32 -7.35 36.79
C PHE A 229 9.86 -7.79 36.89
N TYR A 230 9.14 -7.17 37.82
CA TYR A 230 7.79 -7.55 38.20
C TYR A 230 6.84 -6.35 38.18
N PHE A 231 5.54 -6.67 38.17
CA PHE A 231 4.54 -5.77 38.72
C PHE A 231 4.59 -5.82 40.25
N ALA A 232 4.98 -4.72 40.89
CA ALA A 232 4.93 -4.57 42.34
C ALA A 232 3.56 -4.01 42.76
N VAL A 233 3.00 -4.59 43.83
CA VAL A 233 1.70 -4.20 44.39
C VAL A 233 1.91 -3.60 45.77
N SER A 234 1.17 -2.54 46.09
CA SER A 234 1.20 -1.93 47.41
C SER A 234 0.79 -2.93 48.49
N ARG A 235 1.44 -2.87 49.66
CA ARG A 235 1.10 -3.71 50.82
C ARG A 235 -0.32 -3.47 51.34
N ASP A 236 -0.87 -2.29 51.09
CA ASP A 236 -2.24 -1.94 51.48
C ASP A 236 -3.28 -2.63 50.58
N ARG A 237 -2.85 -3.27 49.48
CA ARG A 237 -3.71 -3.87 48.45
C ARG A 237 -3.41 -5.36 48.15
N PRO A 238 -3.38 -6.26 49.15
CA PRO A 238 -3.17 -7.69 48.90
C PRO A 238 -4.29 -8.32 48.06
N ASP A 239 -5.46 -7.67 48.01
CA ASP A 239 -6.58 -8.00 47.14
C ASP A 239 -6.29 -7.83 45.64
N LEU A 240 -5.29 -7.02 45.27
CA LEU A 240 -4.84 -6.89 43.89
C LEU A 240 -3.84 -7.98 43.51
N LEU A 241 -2.99 -8.43 44.45
CA LEU A 241 -1.96 -9.44 44.18
C LEU A 241 -2.56 -10.73 43.61
N SER A 242 -3.62 -11.25 44.24
CA SER A 242 -4.29 -12.48 43.80
C SER A 242 -4.92 -12.36 42.40
N GLY A 243 -5.51 -11.20 42.08
CA GLY A 243 -6.07 -10.94 40.75
C GLY A 243 -5.00 -10.82 39.67
N LEU A 244 -3.90 -10.13 39.99
CA LEU A 244 -2.72 -10.02 39.14
C LEU A 244 -2.11 -11.39 38.88
N GLU A 245 -1.91 -12.20 39.92
CA GLU A 245 -1.28 -13.51 39.81
C GLU A 245 -2.08 -14.47 38.93
N ASN A 246 -3.41 -14.49 39.06
CA ASN A 246 -4.27 -15.28 38.18
C ASN A 246 -4.18 -14.78 36.72
N ALA A 247 -4.19 -13.47 36.50
CA ALA A 247 -4.07 -12.89 35.15
C ALA A 247 -2.72 -13.24 34.50
N LEU A 248 -1.61 -13.08 35.23
CA LEU A 248 -0.27 -13.43 34.74
C LEU A 248 -0.17 -14.92 34.41
N ASN A 249 -0.68 -15.80 35.27
CA ASN A 249 -0.68 -17.25 34.99
C ASN A 249 -1.48 -17.57 33.71
N ARG A 250 -2.68 -16.99 33.54
CA ARG A 250 -3.48 -17.21 32.32
C ARG A 250 -2.80 -16.71 31.05
N ILE A 251 -2.17 -15.54 31.12
CA ILE A 251 -1.41 -14.97 30.00
C ILE A 251 -0.29 -15.94 29.58
N GLN A 252 0.44 -16.52 30.54
CA GLN A 252 1.51 -17.49 30.26
C GLN A 252 0.99 -18.86 29.84
N GLU A 253 -0.17 -19.31 30.35
CA GLU A 253 -0.82 -20.55 29.91
C GLU A 253 -1.29 -20.47 28.46
N GLU A 254 -1.82 -19.33 28.04
CA GLU A 254 -2.25 -19.08 26.66
C GLU A 254 -1.06 -18.88 25.72
N ASN A 255 -0.02 -18.17 26.16
CA ASN A 255 1.22 -18.00 25.41
C ASN A 255 2.44 -18.02 26.34
N ARG A 256 3.16 -19.14 26.34
CA ARG A 256 4.37 -19.33 27.16
C ARG A 256 5.53 -18.40 26.79
N ASN A 257 5.53 -17.87 25.57
CA ASN A 257 6.58 -16.98 25.07
C ASN A 257 6.16 -15.51 25.15
N TYR A 258 5.03 -15.19 25.80
CA TYR A 258 4.49 -13.83 25.78
C TYR A 258 5.47 -12.79 26.32
N ASN A 259 6.23 -13.11 27.39
CA ASN A 259 7.23 -12.19 27.92
C ASN A 259 8.36 -11.93 26.92
N GLN A 260 8.79 -12.95 26.17
CA GLN A 260 9.81 -12.82 25.13
C GLN A 260 9.32 -11.99 23.96
N GLU A 261 8.10 -12.26 23.45
CA GLU A 261 7.49 -11.47 22.37
C GLU A 261 7.33 -10.00 22.76
N MET A 262 6.92 -9.73 24.00
CA MET A 262 6.80 -8.37 24.52
C MET A 262 8.16 -7.67 24.63
N SER A 263 9.21 -8.40 24.99
CA SER A 263 10.58 -7.89 25.02
C SER A 263 11.06 -7.55 23.62
N GLU A 264 10.94 -8.48 22.67
CA GLU A 264 11.32 -8.27 21.26
C GLU A 264 10.56 -7.10 20.62
N LYS A 265 9.28 -6.92 21.00
CA LYS A 265 8.43 -5.85 20.46
C LYS A 265 8.73 -4.46 21.03
N HIS A 266 9.03 -4.36 22.33
CA HIS A 266 9.03 -3.07 23.03
C HIS A 266 10.38 -2.67 23.64
N LEU A 267 11.27 -3.62 23.92
CA LEU A 267 12.60 -3.36 24.47
C LEU A 267 13.60 -3.37 23.33
N ILE A 268 13.78 -2.21 22.68
CA ILE A 268 14.81 -2.03 21.66
C ILE A 268 16.17 -2.24 22.33
N THR A 269 16.88 -3.30 21.97
CA THR A 269 18.24 -3.57 22.47
C THR A 269 19.16 -2.43 22.07
N ALA A 270 19.97 -1.92 22.99
CA ALA A 270 20.85 -0.75 22.85
C ALA A 270 21.99 -0.91 21.81
N GLY A 271 21.90 -1.91 20.95
CA GLY A 271 22.95 -2.24 20.00
C GLY A 271 24.09 -3.03 20.62
N ALA A 272 23.90 -3.82 21.69
CA ALA A 272 24.95 -4.72 22.17
C ALA A 272 25.54 -5.61 21.05
N ASN A 273 24.73 -6.04 20.08
CA ASN A 273 25.18 -6.75 18.88
C ASN A 273 25.98 -5.89 17.88
N THR A 274 25.87 -4.56 17.94
CA THR A 274 26.64 -3.60 17.13
C THR A 274 28.09 -3.46 17.60
N PHE A 275 28.43 -4.06 18.74
CA PHE A 275 29.77 -4.07 19.30
C PHE A 275 30.35 -5.48 19.36
N LEU A 276 31.59 -5.62 18.91
CA LEU A 276 32.36 -6.84 19.01
C LEU A 276 33.24 -6.82 20.26
N ALA A 277 33.26 -7.94 20.99
CA ALA A 277 34.14 -8.18 22.12
C ALA A 277 35.61 -8.18 21.66
N THR A 278 36.53 -8.10 22.61
CA THR A 278 37.97 -7.99 22.29
C THR A 278 38.49 -9.24 21.57
N GLU A 279 38.08 -10.43 21.99
CA GLU A 279 38.44 -11.69 21.33
C GLU A 279 37.93 -11.75 19.88
N GLU A 280 36.72 -11.25 19.64
CA GLU A 280 36.10 -11.17 18.32
C GLU A 280 36.83 -10.17 17.40
N ARG A 281 37.19 -8.99 17.94
CA ARG A 281 37.97 -7.97 17.21
C ARG A 281 39.36 -8.48 16.85
N ASN A 282 40.06 -9.07 17.81
CA ASN A 282 41.38 -9.67 17.58
C ASN A 282 41.31 -10.80 16.54
N TRP A 283 40.26 -11.61 16.59
CA TRP A 283 40.02 -12.64 15.58
C TRP A 283 39.84 -12.01 14.19
N LEU A 284 39.03 -10.95 14.05
CA LEU A 284 38.85 -10.24 12.78
C LEU A 284 40.14 -9.58 12.26
N GLU A 285 40.93 -8.95 13.12
CA GLU A 285 42.19 -8.32 12.73
C GLU A 285 43.22 -9.34 12.24
N THR A 286 43.24 -10.53 12.84
CA THR A 286 44.16 -11.61 12.47
C THR A 286 43.69 -12.42 11.26
N HIS A 287 42.38 -12.63 11.13
CA HIS A 287 41.78 -13.43 10.07
C HIS A 287 41.51 -12.62 8.79
N GLY A 288 41.08 -11.37 8.94
CA GLY A 288 40.68 -10.49 7.84
C GLY A 288 39.23 -10.67 7.42
N LYS A 289 38.99 -10.82 6.11
CA LYS A 289 37.63 -10.92 5.55
C LYS A 289 36.99 -12.26 5.89
N ILE A 290 35.72 -12.24 6.29
CA ILE A 290 34.94 -13.46 6.54
C ILE A 290 34.50 -14.04 5.20
N ARG A 291 34.95 -15.25 4.87
CA ARG A 291 34.58 -15.95 3.63
C ARG A 291 33.22 -16.60 3.78
N VAL A 292 32.23 -16.14 3.03
CA VAL A 292 30.84 -16.61 3.12
C VAL A 292 30.52 -17.49 1.92
N GLY A 293 30.44 -18.80 2.12
CA GLY A 293 29.98 -19.73 1.10
C GLY A 293 28.48 -19.63 0.88
N TYR A 294 28.02 -19.53 -0.36
CA TYR A 294 26.60 -19.49 -0.66
C TYR A 294 26.20 -20.35 -1.85
N GLN A 295 24.95 -20.83 -1.82
CA GLN A 295 24.38 -21.57 -2.94
C GLN A 295 23.99 -20.60 -4.06
N ASP A 296 24.58 -20.76 -5.23
CA ASP A 296 24.26 -20.00 -6.43
C ASP A 296 22.86 -20.33 -6.97
N SER A 297 22.25 -19.39 -7.70
CA SER A 297 20.93 -19.51 -8.32
C SER A 297 19.82 -19.84 -7.31
N TYR A 298 19.90 -19.26 -6.11
CA TYR A 298 18.96 -19.47 -5.01
C TYR A 298 18.21 -18.17 -4.64
N LEU A 299 17.76 -17.41 -5.66
CA LEU A 299 16.92 -16.22 -5.46
C LEU A 299 15.56 -16.59 -4.82
N ALA A 300 14.98 -15.72 -3.98
CA ALA A 300 15.39 -14.34 -3.65
C ALA A 300 16.55 -14.20 -2.63
N PHE A 301 17.07 -15.32 -2.10
CA PHE A 301 18.05 -15.30 -1.01
C PHE A 301 19.46 -14.92 -1.47
N CYS A 302 20.04 -15.67 -2.41
CA CYS A 302 21.39 -15.43 -2.90
C CYS A 302 21.62 -16.01 -4.30
N ALA A 303 22.38 -15.32 -5.13
CA ALA A 303 22.90 -15.80 -6.41
C ALA A 303 24.15 -15.01 -6.79
N ALA A 304 24.95 -15.53 -7.71
CA ALA A 304 25.98 -14.75 -8.39
C ALA A 304 25.34 -13.97 -9.54
N ASP A 305 25.63 -12.68 -9.64
CA ASP A 305 25.23 -11.85 -10.77
C ASP A 305 25.87 -12.41 -12.06
N PRO A 306 25.09 -12.69 -13.12
CA PRO A 306 25.62 -13.28 -14.35
C PRO A 306 26.64 -12.41 -15.10
N GLU A 307 26.61 -11.09 -14.92
CA GLU A 307 27.49 -10.14 -15.61
C GLU A 307 28.75 -9.83 -14.79
N THR A 308 28.61 -9.61 -13.48
CA THR A 308 29.74 -9.22 -12.62
C THR A 308 30.37 -10.39 -11.86
N GLY A 309 29.63 -11.48 -11.67
CA GLY A 309 30.02 -12.61 -10.81
C GLY A 309 29.96 -12.29 -9.31
N GLU A 310 29.53 -11.09 -8.94
CA GLU A 310 29.40 -10.66 -7.54
C GLU A 310 28.11 -11.20 -6.91
N LEU A 311 28.07 -11.27 -5.58
CA LEU A 311 26.88 -11.68 -4.85
C LEU A 311 25.71 -10.71 -5.12
N THR A 312 24.55 -11.28 -5.44
CA THR A 312 23.25 -10.61 -5.53
C THR A 312 22.19 -11.39 -4.72
N GLY A 313 21.01 -10.80 -4.53
CA GLY A 313 19.96 -11.33 -3.66
C GLY A 313 19.97 -10.73 -2.25
N ALA A 314 19.01 -11.14 -1.42
CA ALA A 314 18.82 -10.59 -0.08
C ALA A 314 20.05 -10.74 0.82
N LEU A 315 20.88 -11.77 0.63
CA LEU A 315 22.13 -11.94 1.36
C LEU A 315 23.11 -10.78 1.11
N LYS A 316 23.17 -10.23 -0.11
CA LYS A 316 24.04 -9.09 -0.44
C LYS A 316 23.69 -7.89 0.45
N ASP A 317 22.43 -7.48 0.37
CA ASP A 317 21.91 -6.34 1.13
C ASP A 317 22.05 -6.57 2.64
N TYR A 318 21.83 -7.82 3.09
CA TYR A 318 21.98 -8.19 4.49
C TYR A 318 23.43 -7.98 4.96
N LEU A 319 24.41 -8.52 4.24
CA LEU A 319 25.82 -8.42 4.61
C LEU A 319 26.32 -6.98 4.60
N GLU A 320 25.94 -6.18 3.60
CA GLU A 320 26.27 -4.75 3.52
C GLU A 320 25.66 -3.96 4.69
N ASN A 321 24.39 -4.21 5.00
CA ASN A 321 23.68 -3.58 6.10
C ASN A 321 24.21 -3.98 7.48
N ALA A 322 24.57 -5.24 7.66
CA ALA A 322 25.16 -5.73 8.89
C ALA A 322 26.56 -5.13 9.10
N ALA A 323 27.40 -5.11 8.06
CA ALA A 323 28.73 -4.51 8.13
C ALA A 323 28.67 -3.02 8.50
N ALA A 324 27.73 -2.26 7.93
CA ALA A 324 27.55 -0.85 8.23
C ALA A 324 27.06 -0.54 9.66
N ARG A 325 26.50 -1.55 10.35
CA ARG A 325 25.94 -1.40 11.72
C ARG A 325 26.93 -1.77 12.82
N VAL A 326 28.05 -2.41 12.50
CA VAL A 326 29.11 -2.66 13.49
C VAL A 326 29.90 -1.37 13.71
N ILE A 327 30.05 -0.95 14.97
CA ILE A 327 30.60 0.38 15.30
C ILE A 327 32.09 0.33 15.64
N ASN A 328 32.54 -0.69 16.38
CA ASN A 328 33.89 -0.76 16.95
C ASN A 328 34.85 -1.70 16.19
N ALA A 329 34.45 -2.17 15.02
CA ALA A 329 35.25 -3.03 14.16
C ALA A 329 34.85 -2.82 12.70
N HIS A 330 35.80 -3.02 11.79
CA HIS A 330 35.52 -3.03 10.36
C HIS A 330 35.22 -4.46 9.90
N LEU A 331 34.00 -4.71 9.48
CA LEU A 331 33.53 -6.02 9.05
C LEU A 331 33.55 -6.10 7.53
N GLU A 332 34.30 -7.04 6.97
CA GLU A 332 34.30 -7.30 5.53
C GLU A 332 33.98 -8.76 5.24
N PHE A 333 33.17 -8.96 4.20
CA PHE A 333 32.77 -10.28 3.73
C PHE A 333 33.36 -10.57 2.36
N GLU A 334 33.77 -11.82 2.15
CA GLU A 334 34.21 -12.35 0.87
C GLU A 334 33.25 -13.48 0.44
N PRO A 335 32.20 -13.17 -0.31
CA PRO A 335 31.21 -14.17 -0.70
C PRO A 335 31.77 -15.12 -1.78
N ARG A 336 31.51 -16.43 -1.66
CA ARG A 336 31.95 -17.47 -2.58
C ARG A 336 30.78 -18.35 -3.02
N ALA A 337 30.54 -18.38 -4.33
CA ALA A 337 29.45 -19.13 -4.93
C ALA A 337 29.76 -20.63 -5.06
N TYR A 338 28.80 -21.48 -4.71
CA TYR A 338 28.82 -22.94 -4.89
C TYR A 338 27.55 -23.41 -5.58
N ARG A 339 27.63 -24.50 -6.34
CA ARG A 339 26.48 -24.97 -7.15
C ARG A 339 25.35 -25.56 -6.30
N THR A 340 25.67 -26.13 -5.15
CA THR A 340 24.71 -26.74 -4.23
C THR A 340 25.07 -26.42 -2.79
N ALA A 341 24.08 -26.43 -1.89
CA ALA A 341 24.32 -26.29 -0.46
C ALA A 341 25.26 -27.37 0.08
N ALA A 342 25.16 -28.60 -0.43
CA ALA A 342 26.07 -29.70 -0.06
C ALA A 342 27.55 -29.37 -0.38
N GLU A 343 27.83 -28.85 -1.58
CA GLU A 343 29.19 -28.43 -1.96
C GLU A 343 29.69 -27.27 -1.07
N ALA A 344 28.81 -26.33 -0.70
CA ALA A 344 29.17 -25.24 0.22
C ALA A 344 29.49 -25.77 1.63
N PHE A 345 28.72 -26.72 2.16
CA PHE A 345 28.99 -27.35 3.46
C PHE A 345 30.30 -28.16 3.44
N GLU A 346 30.59 -28.88 2.36
CA GLU A 346 31.89 -29.56 2.19
C GLU A 346 33.05 -28.55 2.20
N ALA A 347 32.89 -27.42 1.52
CA ALA A 347 33.89 -26.34 1.52
C ALA A 347 34.11 -25.73 2.92
N LEU A 348 33.05 -25.62 3.73
CA LEU A 348 33.14 -25.19 5.13
C LEU A 348 33.91 -26.20 5.98
N GLN A 349 33.63 -27.50 5.81
CA GLN A 349 34.35 -28.56 6.51
C GLN A 349 35.83 -28.62 6.11
N ASN A 350 36.15 -28.28 4.86
CA ASN A 350 37.52 -28.21 4.35
C ASN A 350 38.23 -26.89 4.72
N GLY A 351 37.55 -25.92 5.33
CA GLY A 351 38.11 -24.62 5.72
C GLY A 351 38.32 -23.64 4.56
N GLU A 352 37.71 -23.89 3.41
CA GLU A 352 37.76 -23.01 2.23
C GLU A 352 36.93 -21.73 2.42
N VAL A 353 35.84 -21.85 3.17
CA VAL A 353 34.98 -20.76 3.64
C VAL A 353 34.84 -20.82 5.16
N ASP A 354 34.47 -19.70 5.76
CA ASP A 354 34.34 -19.54 7.21
C ASP A 354 32.92 -19.82 7.69
N CYS A 355 31.92 -19.46 6.89
CA CYS A 355 30.52 -19.78 7.16
C CYS A 355 29.75 -20.04 5.86
N VAL A 356 28.57 -20.67 5.96
CA VAL A 356 27.70 -20.97 4.81
C VAL A 356 26.29 -20.46 5.02
N PHE A 357 25.71 -19.85 3.98
CA PHE A 357 24.30 -19.45 3.91
C PHE A 357 23.70 -19.78 2.53
N PRO A 358 22.42 -20.19 2.43
CA PRO A 358 21.49 -20.46 3.51
C PRO A 358 21.72 -21.85 4.12
N ALA A 359 21.68 -21.92 5.45
CA ALA A 359 21.67 -23.19 6.18
C ALA A 359 20.39 -23.30 7.03
N ASN A 360 19.73 -24.45 6.95
CA ASN A 360 18.59 -24.81 7.79
C ASN A 360 18.72 -26.29 8.18
N LEU A 361 19.74 -26.57 9.01
CA LEU A 361 19.99 -27.91 9.51
C LEU A 361 19.48 -27.99 10.95
N THR A 362 18.76 -29.07 11.25
CA THR A 362 18.44 -29.40 12.64
C THR A 362 19.72 -29.69 13.43
N ALA A 363 19.65 -29.56 14.76
CA ALA A 363 20.79 -29.92 15.63
C ALA A 363 21.27 -31.37 15.40
N GLY A 364 20.33 -32.30 15.12
CA GLY A 364 20.66 -33.69 14.82
C GLY A 364 21.34 -33.90 13.47
N ASP A 365 21.06 -33.05 12.48
CA ASP A 365 21.71 -33.09 11.17
C ASP A 365 23.06 -32.35 11.18
N SER A 366 23.21 -31.30 11.99
CA SER A 366 24.43 -30.49 12.05
C SER A 366 25.52 -31.09 12.92
N GLU A 367 25.16 -31.79 14.01
CA GLU A 367 26.12 -32.39 14.95
C GLU A 367 27.08 -33.40 14.27
N PRO A 368 26.62 -34.38 13.46
CA PRO A 368 27.52 -35.32 12.77
C PRO A 368 28.43 -34.64 11.74
N LEU A 369 28.02 -33.48 11.22
CA LEU A 369 28.81 -32.68 10.29
C LEU A 369 29.81 -31.76 11.01
N GLY A 370 29.76 -31.70 12.35
CA GLY A 370 30.58 -30.79 13.14
C GLY A 370 30.22 -29.32 12.88
N LEU A 371 28.94 -29.03 12.65
CA LEU A 371 28.44 -27.69 12.32
C LEU A 371 27.50 -27.17 13.41
N VAL A 372 27.51 -25.86 13.61
CA VAL A 372 26.62 -25.12 14.52
C VAL A 372 25.93 -24.01 13.74
N MET A 373 24.63 -23.85 13.96
CA MET A 373 23.82 -22.81 13.31
C MET A 373 23.72 -21.57 14.19
N THR A 374 23.89 -20.38 13.61
CA THR A 374 23.56 -19.12 14.29
C THR A 374 22.04 -19.00 14.48
N PRO A 375 21.56 -18.01 15.27
CA PRO A 375 20.18 -17.58 15.19
C PRO A 375 19.76 -17.30 13.73
N PRO A 376 18.48 -17.53 13.37
CA PRO A 376 18.01 -17.34 12.02
C PRO A 376 17.99 -15.86 11.65
N LEU A 377 18.43 -15.55 10.43
CA LEU A 377 18.43 -14.19 9.90
C LEU A 377 17.34 -13.95 8.84
N MET A 378 16.80 -15.01 8.24
CA MET A 378 15.68 -14.92 7.30
C MET A 378 14.73 -16.08 7.53
N ARG A 379 13.41 -15.84 7.42
CA ARG A 379 12.40 -16.90 7.51
C ARG A 379 11.51 -16.97 6.29
N SER A 380 11.03 -18.17 5.94
CA SER A 380 10.13 -18.36 4.81
C SER A 380 9.15 -19.51 5.01
N ASP A 381 7.87 -19.25 4.76
CA ASP A 381 6.86 -20.30 4.68
C ASP A 381 7.17 -21.31 3.57
N ILE A 382 6.91 -22.58 3.83
CA ILE A 382 6.99 -23.64 2.84
C ILE A 382 5.61 -23.92 2.25
N TYR A 383 5.56 -24.02 0.93
CA TYR A 383 4.38 -24.44 0.20
C TYR A 383 4.64 -25.78 -0.51
N ALA A 384 3.60 -26.60 -0.60
CA ALA A 384 3.57 -27.78 -1.43
C ALA A 384 2.92 -27.44 -2.78
N ILE A 385 3.66 -27.64 -3.87
CA ILE A 385 3.09 -27.64 -5.22
C ILE A 385 2.56 -29.03 -5.51
N VAL A 386 1.28 -29.12 -5.83
CA VAL A 386 0.53 -30.35 -6.08
C VAL A 386 -0.19 -30.27 -7.42
N ARG A 387 -0.75 -31.38 -7.92
CA ARG A 387 -1.66 -31.31 -9.08
C ARG A 387 -2.93 -30.52 -8.73
N GLN A 388 -3.44 -29.71 -9.66
CA GLN A 388 -4.67 -28.93 -9.46
C GLN A 388 -5.84 -29.78 -8.95
N ALA A 389 -5.97 -31.02 -9.45
CA ALA A 389 -7.02 -31.96 -9.06
C ALA A 389 -6.91 -32.46 -7.61
N ASP A 390 -5.72 -32.41 -7.02
CA ASP A 390 -5.42 -32.94 -5.69
C ASP A 390 -5.43 -31.85 -4.59
N ARG A 391 -5.52 -30.57 -4.97
CA ARG A 391 -5.45 -29.40 -4.07
C ARG A 391 -6.29 -29.53 -2.80
N LEU A 392 -7.57 -29.91 -2.93
CA LEU A 392 -8.51 -30.00 -1.80
C LEU A 392 -8.33 -31.26 -0.94
N LYS A 393 -7.56 -32.26 -1.41
CA LYS A 393 -7.40 -33.56 -0.76
C LYS A 393 -5.98 -33.78 -0.21
N PHE A 394 -5.08 -32.83 -0.44
CA PHE A 394 -3.67 -32.99 -0.11
C PHE A 394 -3.43 -32.94 1.41
N SER A 395 -4.08 -32.00 2.12
CA SER A 395 -3.87 -31.69 3.55
C SER A 395 -4.27 -32.79 4.55
N GLY A 396 -4.46 -34.03 4.10
CA GLY A 396 -4.79 -35.19 4.96
C GLY A 396 -4.27 -36.53 4.44
N ARG A 397 -3.26 -36.53 3.55
CA ARG A 397 -2.67 -37.77 3.04
C ARG A 397 -1.59 -38.28 4.00
N GLU A 398 -1.73 -39.54 4.44
CA GLU A 398 -0.72 -40.21 5.27
C GLU A 398 0.50 -40.67 4.46
N HIS A 399 0.32 -40.99 3.18
CA HIS A 399 1.38 -41.47 2.29
C HIS A 399 1.55 -40.49 1.14
N VAL A 400 2.64 -39.74 1.15
CA VAL A 400 2.97 -38.72 0.16
C VAL A 400 4.31 -39.05 -0.47
N VAL A 401 4.36 -39.02 -1.80
CA VAL A 401 5.62 -39.10 -2.55
C VAL A 401 6.06 -37.67 -2.87
N VAL A 402 7.19 -37.24 -2.31
CA VAL A 402 7.71 -35.88 -2.54
C VAL A 402 8.86 -35.90 -3.53
N ALA A 403 8.78 -35.04 -4.55
CA ALA A 403 9.89 -34.77 -5.45
C ALA A 403 10.85 -33.77 -4.78
N VAL A 404 12.15 -34.10 -4.77
CA VAL A 404 13.19 -33.31 -4.10
C VAL A 404 14.34 -33.06 -5.06
N ASN A 405 14.86 -31.83 -5.09
CA ASN A 405 16.08 -31.53 -5.83
C ASN A 405 17.28 -32.17 -5.12
N LYS A 406 18.04 -32.98 -5.87
CA LYS A 406 19.22 -33.66 -5.36
C LYS A 406 20.26 -32.64 -4.90
N GLY A 407 20.75 -32.80 -3.67
CA GLY A 407 21.76 -31.90 -3.08
C GLY A 407 21.19 -30.61 -2.48
N ASN A 408 19.86 -30.48 -2.39
CA ASN A 408 19.23 -29.43 -1.62
C ASN A 408 19.05 -29.87 -0.17
N THR A 409 20.14 -29.82 0.58
CA THR A 409 20.24 -30.29 1.97
C THR A 409 19.21 -29.59 2.89
N ASN A 410 18.92 -28.31 2.63
CA ASN A 410 17.96 -27.53 3.41
C ASN A 410 16.52 -28.13 3.35
N TYR A 411 16.01 -28.45 2.15
CA TYR A 411 14.70 -29.13 2.06
C TYR A 411 14.75 -30.57 2.54
N GLU A 412 15.89 -31.25 2.42
CA GLU A 412 16.02 -32.62 2.91
C GLU A 412 15.92 -32.71 4.43
N SER A 413 16.53 -31.75 5.15
CA SER A 413 16.46 -31.63 6.61
C SER A 413 15.02 -31.36 7.07
N CYS A 414 14.35 -30.34 6.49
CA CYS A 414 12.93 -30.08 6.77
C CYS A 414 12.03 -31.29 6.49
N LEU A 415 12.25 -32.01 5.38
CA LEU A 415 11.48 -33.23 5.08
C LEU A 415 11.71 -34.34 6.10
N ASN A 416 12.91 -34.46 6.66
CA ASN A 416 13.20 -35.44 7.70
C ASN A 416 12.49 -35.09 9.02
N GLU A 417 12.45 -33.81 9.36
CA GLU A 417 11.89 -33.33 10.63
C GLU A 417 10.37 -33.22 10.60
N ASP A 418 9.83 -32.45 9.65
CA ASP A 418 8.40 -32.13 9.58
C ASP A 418 7.56 -33.21 8.91
N PHE A 419 8.18 -34.00 8.02
CA PHE A 419 7.49 -34.97 7.15
C PHE A 419 8.19 -36.36 7.06
N PRO A 420 8.60 -36.99 8.18
CA PRO A 420 9.45 -38.19 8.19
C PRO A 420 8.84 -39.41 7.45
N GLY A 421 7.52 -39.47 7.32
CA GLY A 421 6.82 -40.57 6.63
C GLY A 421 6.74 -40.42 5.10
N TRP A 422 7.18 -39.30 4.54
CA TRP A 422 7.06 -39.02 3.11
C TRP A 422 8.17 -39.70 2.31
N ARG A 423 7.78 -40.36 1.21
CA ARG A 423 8.74 -41.05 0.35
C ARG A 423 9.38 -40.06 -0.62
N LYS A 424 10.69 -39.85 -0.49
CA LYS A 424 11.47 -38.93 -1.33
C LYS A 424 11.82 -39.55 -2.68
N VAL A 425 11.70 -38.76 -3.75
CA VAL A 425 12.17 -39.10 -5.10
C VAL A 425 13.01 -37.95 -5.62
N TYR A 426 14.22 -38.24 -6.06
CA TYR A 426 15.22 -37.23 -6.37
C TYR A 426 15.27 -36.87 -7.85
N TYR A 427 15.35 -35.57 -8.13
CA TYR A 427 15.54 -35.01 -9.47
C TYR A 427 16.69 -34.00 -9.46
N GLN A 428 17.27 -33.70 -10.62
CA GLN A 428 18.41 -32.77 -10.70
C GLN A 428 17.97 -31.30 -10.65
N THR A 429 16.74 -30.99 -11.08
CA THR A 429 16.28 -29.61 -11.27
C THR A 429 14.82 -29.43 -10.79
N THR A 430 14.46 -28.22 -10.34
CA THR A 430 13.09 -27.90 -9.92
C THR A 430 12.05 -28.15 -11.02
N PRO A 431 12.29 -27.78 -12.30
CA PRO A 431 11.36 -28.09 -13.39
C PRO A 431 11.10 -29.60 -13.58
N ASP A 432 12.10 -30.45 -13.33
CA ASP A 432 11.90 -31.91 -13.38
C ASP A 432 11.06 -32.41 -12.21
N CYS A 433 11.21 -31.84 -11.02
CA CYS A 433 10.31 -32.09 -9.89
C CYS A 433 8.86 -31.71 -10.24
N LEU A 434 8.64 -30.51 -10.81
CA LEU A 434 7.31 -30.05 -11.20
C LEU A 434 6.66 -30.96 -12.25
N LYS A 435 7.42 -31.40 -13.27
CA LYS A 435 6.96 -32.37 -14.26
C LYS A 435 6.61 -33.72 -13.64
N ALA A 436 7.38 -34.18 -12.64
CA ALA A 436 7.07 -35.42 -11.93
C ALA A 436 5.74 -35.34 -11.18
N VAL A 437 5.44 -34.19 -10.57
CA VAL A 437 4.15 -33.93 -9.91
C VAL A 437 3.02 -33.88 -10.94
N SER A 438 3.20 -33.11 -12.02
CA SER A 438 2.25 -33.00 -13.14
C SER A 438 1.86 -34.37 -13.72
N ARG A 439 2.84 -35.27 -13.87
CA ARG A 439 2.66 -36.63 -14.43
C ARG A 439 2.11 -37.67 -13.47
N GLY A 440 1.90 -37.36 -12.19
CA GLY A 440 1.44 -38.37 -11.23
C GLY A 440 2.53 -39.24 -10.61
N ILE A 441 3.81 -38.95 -10.87
CA ILE A 441 4.94 -39.75 -10.37
C ILE A 441 5.27 -39.39 -8.91
N ALA A 442 5.20 -38.10 -8.61
CA ALA A 442 5.25 -37.55 -7.25
C ALA A 442 3.91 -36.88 -6.92
N ASP A 443 3.57 -36.79 -5.65
CA ASP A 443 2.37 -36.10 -5.16
C ASP A 443 2.59 -34.60 -4.99
N CYS A 444 3.80 -34.20 -4.57
CA CYS A 444 4.15 -32.81 -4.39
C CYS A 444 5.64 -32.52 -4.57
N VAL A 445 5.98 -31.23 -4.66
CA VAL A 445 7.33 -30.69 -4.44
C VAL A 445 7.21 -29.53 -3.45
N LEU A 446 8.17 -29.39 -2.54
CA LEU A 446 8.21 -28.28 -1.58
C LEU A 446 8.99 -27.09 -2.16
N ILE A 447 8.46 -25.88 -1.94
CA ILE A 447 9.08 -24.62 -2.33
C ILE A 447 8.89 -23.56 -1.24
N SER A 448 9.83 -22.64 -1.14
CA SER A 448 9.71 -21.42 -0.34
C SER A 448 8.65 -20.47 -0.92
N SER A 449 7.97 -19.73 -0.05
CA SER A 449 7.00 -18.67 -0.35
C SER A 449 7.52 -17.63 -1.35
N TYR A 450 8.80 -17.26 -1.21
CA TYR A 450 9.45 -16.25 -2.04
C TYR A 450 9.80 -16.74 -3.44
N ARG A 451 9.56 -18.02 -3.75
CA ARG A 451 9.72 -18.61 -5.10
C ARG A 451 8.41 -18.79 -5.86
N HIS A 452 7.29 -18.36 -5.25
CA HIS A 452 5.96 -18.52 -5.83
C HIS A 452 5.80 -17.82 -7.19
N SER A 453 6.24 -16.56 -7.30
CA SER A 453 6.19 -15.78 -8.54
C SER A 453 6.97 -16.46 -9.67
N ASN A 454 8.17 -16.96 -9.38
CA ASN A 454 9.09 -17.55 -10.35
C ASN A 454 8.51 -18.83 -10.96
N LEU A 455 7.72 -19.57 -10.19
CA LEU A 455 7.13 -20.84 -10.60
C LEU A 455 5.67 -20.72 -11.05
N ALA A 456 5.06 -19.54 -10.99
CA ALA A 456 3.65 -19.34 -11.35
C ALA A 456 3.36 -19.73 -12.81
N ARG A 457 4.20 -19.31 -13.77
CA ARG A 457 4.06 -19.66 -15.20
C ARG A 457 4.20 -21.17 -15.43
N GLU A 458 5.15 -21.82 -14.75
CA GLU A 458 5.34 -23.27 -14.86
C GLU A 458 4.20 -24.05 -14.21
N CYS A 459 3.70 -23.60 -13.07
CA CYS A 459 2.55 -24.19 -12.40
C CYS A 459 1.29 -24.09 -13.27
N GLU A 460 1.07 -22.95 -13.93
CA GLU A 460 -0.05 -22.78 -14.87
C GLU A 460 0.09 -23.72 -16.09
N ARG A 461 1.27 -23.76 -16.71
CA ARG A 461 1.58 -24.65 -17.85
C ARG A 461 1.32 -26.12 -17.51
N GLU A 462 1.74 -26.54 -16.32
CA GLU A 462 1.67 -27.93 -15.87
C GLU A 462 0.39 -28.25 -15.08
N ARG A 463 -0.56 -27.30 -14.94
CA ARG A 463 -1.82 -27.43 -14.18
C ARG A 463 -1.60 -27.88 -12.73
N LEU A 464 -0.70 -27.18 -12.04
CA LEU A 464 -0.35 -27.38 -10.65
C LEU A 464 -1.01 -26.32 -9.76
N ALA A 465 -1.30 -26.69 -8.52
CA ALA A 465 -1.82 -25.83 -7.47
C ALA A 465 -0.80 -25.70 -6.34
N ILE A 466 -0.89 -24.61 -5.59
CA ILE A 466 -0.05 -24.35 -4.43
C ILE A 466 -0.90 -24.49 -3.17
N VAL A 467 -0.37 -25.21 -2.18
CA VAL A 467 -1.03 -25.52 -0.91
C VAL A 467 -0.07 -25.18 0.22
N ALA A 468 -0.54 -24.41 1.21
CA ALA A 468 0.24 -24.10 2.41
C ALA A 468 0.48 -25.38 3.22
N THR A 469 1.71 -25.59 3.67
CA THR A 469 2.02 -26.70 4.58
C THR A 469 1.84 -26.32 6.05
N GLY A 470 1.82 -25.02 6.36
CA GLY A 470 1.83 -24.49 7.73
C GLY A 470 3.19 -24.65 8.43
N ARG A 471 4.26 -24.87 7.65
CA ARG A 471 5.64 -24.97 8.14
C ARG A 471 6.46 -23.80 7.63
N GLU A 472 7.44 -23.40 8.43
CA GLU A 472 8.35 -22.28 8.16
C GLU A 472 9.79 -22.80 8.16
N LEU A 473 10.64 -22.22 7.32
CA LEU A 473 12.08 -22.46 7.29
C LEU A 473 12.81 -21.26 7.86
N ASP A 474 13.59 -21.52 8.90
CA ASP A 474 14.59 -20.63 9.47
C ASP A 474 15.92 -20.76 8.72
N TYR A 475 16.40 -19.68 8.10
CA TYR A 475 17.69 -19.66 7.42
C TYR A 475 18.74 -18.94 8.27
N SER A 476 19.78 -19.69 8.62
CA SER A 476 20.91 -19.28 9.46
C SER A 476 22.24 -19.32 8.70
N PHE A 477 23.29 -18.79 9.32
CA PHE A 477 24.66 -19.15 8.95
C PHE A 477 25.06 -20.46 9.63
N ALA A 478 25.71 -21.34 8.87
CA ALA A 478 26.42 -22.48 9.41
C ALA A 478 27.89 -22.13 9.66
N VAL A 479 28.41 -22.49 10.83
CA VAL A 479 29.81 -22.33 11.21
C VAL A 479 30.35 -23.67 11.71
N SER A 480 31.63 -23.93 11.49
CA SER A 480 32.30 -25.13 12.03
C SER A 480 32.35 -25.09 13.56
N ALA A 481 31.97 -26.20 14.19
CA ALA A 481 32.01 -26.35 15.65
C ALA A 481 33.44 -26.13 16.18
N GLY A 482 33.55 -25.39 17.29
CA GLY A 482 34.82 -25.03 17.91
C GLY A 482 35.41 -23.69 17.46
N GLN A 483 34.83 -23.03 16.44
CA GLN A 483 35.17 -21.63 16.12
C GLN A 483 34.32 -20.66 16.94
N THR A 484 34.65 -20.54 18.23
CA THR A 484 33.85 -19.77 19.20
C THR A 484 33.73 -18.29 18.82
N GLU A 485 34.83 -17.65 18.45
CA GLU A 485 34.89 -16.23 18.10
C GLU A 485 34.07 -15.94 16.84
N LEU A 486 34.28 -16.74 15.78
CA LEU A 486 33.50 -16.59 14.54
C LEU A 486 32.01 -16.85 14.76
N TYR A 487 31.65 -17.89 15.52
CA TYR A 487 30.24 -18.16 15.84
C TYR A 487 29.61 -16.98 16.59
N SER A 488 30.33 -16.38 17.54
CA SER A 488 29.87 -15.23 18.30
C SER A 488 29.68 -13.99 17.40
N ILE A 489 30.65 -13.70 16.52
CA ILE A 489 30.55 -12.63 15.51
C ILE A 489 29.33 -12.86 14.61
N MET A 490 29.20 -14.05 14.04
CA MET A 490 28.11 -14.36 13.10
C MET A 490 26.74 -14.39 13.78
N SER A 491 26.67 -14.76 15.06
CA SER A 491 25.43 -14.70 15.86
C SER A 491 25.00 -13.26 16.11
N LYS A 492 25.94 -12.34 16.39
CA LYS A 492 25.64 -10.91 16.47
C LYS A 492 25.18 -10.36 15.13
N VAL A 493 25.89 -10.70 14.05
CA VAL A 493 25.55 -10.32 12.67
C VAL A 493 24.14 -10.78 12.29
N ALA A 494 23.72 -11.96 12.71
CA ALA A 494 22.36 -12.48 12.49
C ALA A 494 21.26 -11.65 13.16
N GLY A 495 21.58 -10.85 14.19
CA GLY A 495 20.64 -9.97 14.90
C GLY A 495 20.83 -8.48 14.63
N LEU A 496 21.66 -8.08 13.66
CA LEU A 496 21.95 -6.67 13.38
C LEU A 496 20.93 -5.98 12.47
N VAL A 497 20.33 -6.73 11.54
CA VAL A 497 19.44 -6.18 10.52
C VAL A 497 17.99 -6.45 10.93
N PRO A 498 17.14 -5.42 11.08
CA PRO A 498 15.74 -5.63 11.46
C PRO A 498 14.95 -6.46 10.44
N ASP A 499 14.02 -7.30 10.92
CA ASP A 499 13.18 -8.16 10.08
C ASP A 499 12.45 -7.42 8.95
N SER A 500 12.05 -6.16 9.18
CA SER A 500 11.41 -5.33 8.15
C SER A 500 12.33 -5.04 6.96
N GLU A 501 13.63 -4.84 7.21
CA GLU A 501 14.63 -4.62 6.16
C GLU A 501 14.95 -5.93 5.44
N VAL A 502 15.04 -7.04 6.18
CA VAL A 502 15.19 -8.39 5.60
C VAL A 502 14.03 -8.70 4.66
N HIS A 503 12.79 -8.45 5.09
CA HIS A 503 11.59 -8.67 4.28
C HIS A 503 11.56 -7.77 3.04
N SER A 504 11.99 -6.51 3.17
CA SER A 504 12.13 -5.58 2.05
C SER A 504 13.18 -6.05 1.03
N ALA A 505 14.33 -6.56 1.50
CA ALA A 505 15.36 -7.15 0.64
C ALA A 505 14.83 -8.38 -0.11
N LEU A 506 14.26 -9.34 0.61
CA LEU A 506 13.65 -10.53 0.00
C LEU A 506 12.60 -10.14 -1.05
N SER A 507 11.72 -9.18 -0.74
CA SER A 507 10.66 -8.74 -1.66
C SER A 507 11.18 -8.12 -2.96
N ARG A 508 12.30 -7.38 -2.92
CA ARG A 508 12.92 -6.79 -4.13
C ARG A 508 13.40 -7.85 -5.10
N TYR A 509 14.02 -8.91 -4.60
CA TYR A 509 14.61 -9.96 -5.43
C TYR A 509 13.62 -11.04 -5.91
N ILE A 510 12.37 -11.02 -5.43
CA ILE A 510 11.27 -11.83 -5.99
C ILE A 510 10.93 -11.37 -7.42
N ALA A 511 11.07 -10.08 -7.72
CA ALA A 511 10.67 -9.50 -8.99
C ALA A 511 11.75 -9.65 -10.09
N GLU A 512 13.03 -9.71 -9.74
CA GLU A 512 14.15 -9.72 -10.70
C GLU A 512 14.29 -11.01 -11.50
N ASP A 513 13.93 -12.17 -10.92
CA ASP A 513 13.98 -13.49 -11.58
C ASP A 513 12.86 -13.68 -12.64
N SER A 514 12.08 -12.62 -12.91
CA SER A 514 11.01 -12.62 -13.93
C SER A 514 11.41 -11.97 -15.27
N ARG A 515 12.68 -11.53 -15.43
CA ARG A 515 13.17 -11.03 -16.72
C ARG A 515 13.23 -12.16 -17.75
N THR A 516 12.16 -12.30 -18.52
CA THR A 516 12.11 -13.19 -19.68
C THR A 516 13.24 -12.80 -20.65
N THR A 517 14.26 -13.65 -20.79
CA THR A 517 15.29 -13.39 -21.80
C THR A 517 14.73 -13.61 -23.20
N LEU A 518 15.31 -12.93 -24.20
CA LEU A 518 14.99 -13.17 -25.60
C LEU A 518 15.17 -14.64 -25.99
N GLN A 519 16.12 -15.35 -25.37
CA GLN A 519 16.31 -16.79 -25.58
C GLN A 519 15.12 -17.61 -25.06
N ASP A 520 14.58 -17.27 -23.89
CA ASP A 520 13.41 -17.96 -23.33
C ASP A 520 12.17 -17.74 -24.20
N ILE A 521 11.96 -16.50 -24.65
CA ILE A 521 10.88 -16.17 -25.59
C ILE A 521 11.04 -16.96 -26.90
N ILE A 522 12.24 -17.03 -27.45
CA ILE A 522 12.52 -17.77 -28.69
C ILE A 522 12.31 -19.28 -28.49
N ARG A 523 12.72 -19.84 -27.34
CA ARG A 523 12.58 -21.27 -27.04
C ARG A 523 11.12 -21.66 -26.77
N GLU A 524 10.38 -20.84 -26.01
CA GLU A 524 8.95 -21.01 -25.73
C GLU A 524 8.11 -20.90 -27.01
N ASN A 525 8.50 -19.98 -27.89
CA ASN A 525 7.82 -19.79 -29.17
C ASN A 525 8.54 -20.50 -30.32
N ALA A 526 9.47 -21.42 -30.06
CA ALA A 526 10.30 -22.02 -31.12
C ALA A 526 9.45 -22.67 -32.22
N TRP A 527 8.37 -23.34 -31.85
CA TRP A 527 7.42 -23.89 -32.82
C TRP A 527 6.62 -22.82 -33.54
N GLY A 528 6.25 -21.72 -32.86
CA GLY A 528 5.60 -20.57 -33.47
C GLY A 528 6.53 -19.80 -34.41
N ILE A 529 7.81 -19.69 -34.09
CA ILE A 529 8.87 -19.05 -34.88
C ILE A 529 9.26 -19.93 -36.04
N VAL A 530 9.39 -21.25 -35.86
CA VAL A 530 9.59 -22.20 -36.95
C VAL A 530 8.36 -22.25 -37.84
N ALA A 531 7.15 -22.26 -37.29
CA ALA A 531 5.92 -22.18 -38.08
C ALA A 531 5.81 -20.84 -38.81
N ALA A 532 6.19 -19.72 -38.20
CA ALA A 532 6.25 -18.41 -38.82
C ALA A 532 7.36 -18.33 -39.87
N ALA A 533 8.53 -18.92 -39.65
CA ALA A 533 9.63 -18.93 -40.60
C ALA A 533 9.35 -19.89 -41.76
N VAL A 534 8.71 -21.02 -41.53
CA VAL A 534 8.21 -21.93 -42.56
C VAL A 534 7.05 -21.26 -43.31
N ALA A 535 6.13 -20.58 -42.63
CA ALA A 535 5.07 -19.80 -43.26
C ALA A 535 5.64 -18.63 -44.06
N THR A 536 6.68 -17.95 -43.57
CA THR A 536 7.36 -16.85 -44.26
C THR A 536 8.18 -17.38 -45.42
N ALA A 537 8.87 -18.52 -45.29
CA ALA A 537 9.57 -19.18 -46.39
C ALA A 537 8.59 -19.74 -47.43
N LEU A 538 7.42 -20.23 -47.00
CA LEU A 538 6.31 -20.59 -47.89
C LEU A 538 5.71 -19.35 -48.54
N VAL A 539 5.56 -18.23 -47.83
CA VAL A 539 5.09 -16.96 -48.39
C VAL A 539 6.12 -16.42 -49.37
N ILE A 540 7.42 -16.45 -49.07
CA ILE A 540 8.52 -16.04 -49.95
C ILE A 540 8.60 -16.98 -51.16
N LEU A 541 8.51 -18.29 -50.97
CA LEU A 541 8.45 -19.26 -52.06
C LEU A 541 7.20 -19.05 -52.91
N VAL A 542 6.05 -18.78 -52.29
CA VAL A 542 4.80 -18.40 -52.96
C VAL A 542 4.93 -17.05 -53.64
N LEU A 543 5.68 -16.08 -53.11
CA LEU A 543 5.93 -14.76 -53.69
C LEU A 543 6.94 -14.84 -54.84
N LEU A 544 7.93 -15.74 -54.81
CA LEU A 544 8.87 -16.02 -55.89
C LEU A 544 8.19 -16.82 -57.02
N LEU A 545 7.35 -17.81 -56.66
CA LEU A 545 6.48 -18.51 -57.61
C LEU A 545 5.37 -17.60 -58.16
N ARG A 546 4.88 -16.63 -57.37
CA ARG A 546 3.97 -15.57 -57.80
C ARG A 546 4.68 -14.55 -58.67
N SER A 547 5.91 -14.14 -58.39
CA SER A 547 6.71 -13.22 -59.21
C SER A 547 6.95 -13.81 -60.60
N ARG A 548 7.29 -15.11 -60.70
CA ARG A 548 7.39 -15.82 -61.98
C ARG A 548 6.05 -16.09 -62.68
N ARG A 549 4.93 -16.07 -61.96
CA ARG A 549 3.58 -16.13 -62.54
C ARG A 549 2.97 -14.74 -62.79
N SER A 550 3.52 -13.68 -62.20
CA SER A 550 2.97 -12.32 -62.15
C SER A 550 3.13 -11.60 -63.48
N GLU A 551 4.16 -11.94 -64.27
CA GLU A 551 4.30 -11.43 -65.63
C GLU A 551 3.18 -11.93 -66.57
N GLN A 552 2.51 -13.04 -66.24
CA GLN A 552 1.42 -13.61 -67.06
C GLN A 552 0.04 -13.56 -66.39
N LYS A 553 -0.10 -13.05 -65.16
CA LYS A 553 -1.36 -13.06 -64.39
C LYS A 553 -1.74 -11.72 -63.73
N SER A 554 -1.15 -10.61 -64.18
CA SER A 554 -1.43 -9.27 -63.66
C SER A 554 -2.87 -8.77 -63.89
N GLU A 555 -3.71 -9.48 -64.65
CA GLU A 555 -5.09 -9.07 -64.93
C GLU A 555 -6.18 -9.87 -64.18
N LYS A 556 -5.86 -10.89 -63.36
CA LYS A 556 -6.90 -11.83 -62.86
C LYS A 556 -6.92 -12.20 -61.36
N LEU A 557 -6.28 -11.46 -60.44
CA LEU A 557 -6.27 -11.86 -59.02
C LEU A 557 -6.42 -10.72 -57.99
N ILE A 558 -7.35 -9.79 -58.19
CA ILE A 558 -7.73 -8.78 -57.18
C ILE A 558 -8.94 -9.23 -56.31
N SER A 559 -9.63 -10.34 -56.61
CA SER A 559 -11.01 -10.56 -56.13
C SER A 559 -11.22 -11.47 -54.88
N ALA A 560 -10.32 -11.56 -53.89
CA ALA A 560 -10.44 -12.64 -52.87
C ALA A 560 -10.90 -12.27 -51.46
N THR A 561 -10.90 -11.01 -51.02
CA THR A 561 -11.60 -10.60 -49.78
C THR A 561 -11.78 -9.10 -49.81
N GLU A 562 -12.70 -8.62 -50.65
CA GLU A 562 -13.11 -7.21 -50.68
C GLU A 562 -14.10 -6.91 -49.54
N THR A 563 -14.80 -7.94 -49.04
CA THR A 563 -15.92 -7.82 -48.10
C THR A 563 -15.67 -8.50 -46.75
N ASP A 564 -16.34 -8.01 -45.72
CA ASP A 564 -16.48 -8.62 -44.40
C ASP A 564 -17.44 -9.82 -44.48
N ASN A 565 -16.97 -10.99 -44.03
CA ASN A 565 -17.72 -12.24 -44.16
C ASN A 565 -19.00 -12.29 -43.33
N LEU A 566 -19.11 -11.47 -42.28
CA LEU A 566 -20.31 -11.45 -41.44
C LEU A 566 -21.41 -10.60 -42.09
N THR A 567 -21.07 -9.39 -42.54
CA THR A 567 -22.05 -8.37 -42.95
C THR A 567 -22.19 -8.19 -44.45
N GLY A 568 -21.25 -8.71 -45.25
CA GLY A 568 -21.23 -8.56 -46.71
C GLY A 568 -20.79 -7.17 -47.19
N LEU A 569 -20.60 -6.20 -46.29
CA LEU A 569 -20.04 -4.88 -46.58
C LEU A 569 -18.55 -4.97 -46.91
N TYR A 570 -17.93 -3.90 -47.40
CA TYR A 570 -16.48 -3.90 -47.59
C TYR A 570 -15.73 -4.07 -46.25
N ASN A 571 -14.52 -4.62 -46.29
CA ASN A 571 -13.62 -4.52 -45.15
C ASN A 571 -12.91 -3.16 -45.14
N ARG A 572 -12.39 -2.77 -43.98
CA ARG A 572 -11.71 -1.48 -43.74
C ARG A 572 -10.67 -1.13 -44.81
N ASP A 573 -9.77 -2.05 -45.13
CA ASP A 573 -8.64 -1.76 -46.02
C ASP A 573 -9.09 -1.51 -47.46
N TYR A 574 -10.00 -2.34 -47.96
CA TYR A 574 -10.57 -2.16 -49.29
C TYR A 574 -11.41 -0.89 -49.36
N PHE A 575 -12.22 -0.62 -48.35
CA PHE A 575 -13.07 0.56 -48.27
C PHE A 575 -12.28 1.86 -48.34
N LEU A 576 -11.22 2.03 -47.54
CA LEU A 576 -10.40 3.25 -47.56
C LEU A 576 -9.66 3.42 -48.89
N GLN A 577 -9.12 2.33 -49.46
CA GLN A 577 -8.50 2.37 -50.79
C GLN A 577 -9.50 2.74 -51.88
N TYR A 578 -10.72 2.19 -51.82
CA TYR A 578 -11.75 2.47 -52.81
C TYR A 578 -12.32 3.89 -52.65
N ALA A 579 -12.53 4.36 -51.42
CA ALA A 579 -12.90 5.75 -51.14
C ALA A 579 -11.84 6.73 -51.67
N ALA A 580 -10.55 6.46 -51.45
CA ALA A 580 -9.46 7.26 -51.99
C ALA A 580 -9.40 7.20 -53.53
N ARG A 581 -9.70 6.05 -54.14
CA ARG A 581 -9.83 5.94 -55.61
C ARG A 581 -11.01 6.78 -56.12
N MET A 582 -12.19 6.66 -55.52
CA MET A 582 -13.37 7.47 -55.87
C MET A 582 -13.06 8.97 -55.74
N ARG A 583 -12.34 9.38 -54.69
CA ARG A 583 -11.88 10.76 -54.49
C ARG A 583 -10.95 11.23 -55.61
N ARG A 584 -9.98 10.41 -56.02
CA ARG A 584 -9.03 10.75 -57.09
C ARG A 584 -9.69 10.82 -58.47
N GLU A 585 -10.62 9.90 -58.75
CA GLU A 585 -11.35 9.85 -60.03
C GLU A 585 -12.41 10.96 -60.15
N HIS A 586 -12.99 11.37 -59.01
CA HIS A 586 -14.04 12.38 -58.94
C HIS A 586 -13.77 13.42 -57.83
N PRO A 587 -12.73 14.28 -57.98
CA PRO A 587 -12.29 15.20 -56.92
C PRO A 587 -13.30 16.29 -56.55
N ASP A 588 -14.22 16.63 -57.46
CA ASP A 588 -15.27 17.64 -57.25
C ASP A 588 -16.64 17.03 -56.91
N GLN A 589 -16.75 15.70 -56.80
CA GLN A 589 -18.00 15.06 -56.37
C GLN A 589 -18.09 15.11 -54.83
N PRO A 590 -19.12 15.74 -54.25
CA PRO A 590 -19.28 15.78 -52.81
C PRO A 590 -19.71 14.42 -52.28
N MET A 591 -19.02 13.97 -51.24
CA MET A 591 -19.24 12.69 -50.58
C MET A 591 -18.96 12.88 -49.09
N ASP A 592 -19.96 12.59 -48.25
CA ASP A 592 -19.92 12.72 -46.80
C ASP A 592 -19.44 11.41 -46.17
N ALA A 593 -18.73 11.51 -45.04
CA ALA A 593 -18.29 10.36 -44.26
C ALA A 593 -19.22 10.18 -43.05
N VAL A 594 -19.82 9.01 -42.90
CA VAL A 594 -20.70 8.67 -41.79
C VAL A 594 -20.11 7.49 -41.03
N VAL A 595 -20.08 7.57 -39.71
CA VAL A 595 -19.60 6.54 -38.81
C VAL A 595 -20.73 6.15 -37.86
N LEU A 596 -20.93 4.85 -37.70
CA LEU A 596 -21.94 4.26 -36.81
C LEU A 596 -21.28 3.39 -35.75
N ASN A 597 -21.80 3.42 -34.53
CA ASN A 597 -21.34 2.55 -33.44
C ASN A 597 -22.54 2.12 -32.57
N ILE A 598 -22.58 0.84 -32.17
CA ILE A 598 -23.66 0.30 -31.32
C ILE A 598 -23.31 0.50 -29.84
N ASP A 599 -24.21 1.10 -29.07
CA ASP A 599 -23.97 1.36 -27.66
C ASP A 599 -23.87 0.08 -26.83
N ARG A 600 -22.77 -0.02 -26.06
CA ARG A 600 -22.51 -1.10 -25.10
C ARG A 600 -22.71 -2.49 -25.74
N PHE A 601 -22.29 -2.67 -26.99
CA PHE A 601 -22.48 -3.93 -27.72
C PHE A 601 -21.87 -5.15 -26.99
N HIS A 602 -20.81 -4.95 -26.21
CA HIS A 602 -20.26 -6.00 -25.35
C HIS A 602 -21.30 -6.54 -24.33
N SER A 603 -22.12 -5.66 -23.74
CA SER A 603 -23.20 -6.06 -22.83
C SER A 603 -24.31 -6.84 -23.57
N VAL A 604 -24.60 -6.48 -24.82
CA VAL A 604 -25.55 -7.22 -25.67
C VAL A 604 -25.05 -8.64 -25.90
N ASN A 605 -23.77 -8.81 -26.22
CA ASN A 605 -23.12 -10.12 -26.37
C ASN A 605 -23.07 -10.93 -25.06
N ALA A 606 -22.82 -10.27 -23.93
CA ALA A 606 -22.73 -10.92 -22.62
C ALA A 606 -24.10 -11.45 -22.14
N LEU A 607 -25.18 -10.71 -22.38
CA LEU A 607 -26.52 -11.04 -21.90
C LEU A 607 -27.27 -12.01 -22.83
N ASN A 608 -27.05 -11.93 -24.14
CA ASN A 608 -27.84 -12.67 -25.14
C ASN A 608 -26.99 -13.65 -25.99
N GLY A 609 -25.68 -13.71 -25.75
CA GLY A 609 -24.74 -14.56 -26.46
C GLY A 609 -24.27 -13.99 -27.81
N ARG A 610 -23.12 -14.47 -28.30
CA ARG A 610 -22.47 -13.96 -29.52
C ARG A 610 -23.29 -14.18 -30.79
N ASN A 611 -24.03 -15.29 -30.89
CA ASN A 611 -24.86 -15.57 -32.06
C ASN A 611 -25.95 -14.51 -32.26
N PHE A 612 -26.50 -13.99 -31.16
CA PHE A 612 -27.46 -12.90 -31.19
C PHE A 612 -26.79 -11.60 -31.65
N GLY A 613 -25.62 -11.27 -31.12
CA GLY A 613 -24.83 -10.12 -31.59
C GLY A 613 -24.48 -10.20 -33.08
N ASP A 614 -24.06 -11.37 -33.56
CA ASP A 614 -23.79 -11.61 -34.99
C ASP A 614 -25.04 -11.39 -35.86
N GLN A 615 -26.22 -11.77 -35.37
CA GLN A 615 -27.49 -11.52 -36.06
C GLN A 615 -27.80 -10.03 -36.15
N VAL A 616 -27.63 -9.30 -35.04
CA VAL A 616 -27.79 -7.83 -35.00
C VAL A 616 -26.87 -7.15 -36.01
N LEU A 617 -25.60 -7.55 -36.07
CA LEU A 617 -24.62 -6.99 -37.01
C LEU A 617 -24.95 -7.31 -38.48
N ARG A 618 -25.45 -8.52 -38.78
CA ARG A 618 -25.89 -8.89 -40.14
C ARG A 618 -27.04 -8.02 -40.64
N MET A 619 -28.04 -7.81 -39.80
CA MET A 619 -29.22 -7.03 -40.17
C MET A 619 -28.85 -5.56 -40.36
N LEU A 620 -28.08 -4.99 -39.43
CA LEU A 620 -27.57 -3.63 -39.58
C LEU A 620 -26.70 -3.48 -40.84
N GLY A 621 -25.81 -4.43 -41.10
CA GLY A 621 -24.99 -4.44 -42.31
C GLY A 621 -25.81 -4.49 -43.61
N SER A 622 -26.87 -5.29 -43.63
CA SER A 622 -27.81 -5.37 -44.77
C SER A 622 -28.53 -4.04 -45.00
N GLU A 623 -29.04 -3.41 -43.95
CA GLU A 623 -29.74 -2.15 -44.07
C GLU A 623 -28.81 -1.01 -44.50
N ILE A 624 -27.58 -0.98 -43.94
CA ILE A 624 -26.54 -0.05 -44.37
C ILE A 624 -26.23 -0.24 -45.86
N HIS A 625 -26.16 -1.48 -46.34
CA HIS A 625 -25.93 -1.76 -47.75
C HIS A 625 -27.03 -1.16 -48.64
N GLU A 626 -28.30 -1.39 -48.29
CA GLU A 626 -29.45 -0.84 -49.03
C GLU A 626 -29.46 0.70 -49.03
N ALA A 627 -29.30 1.32 -47.85
CA ALA A 627 -29.25 2.78 -47.72
C ALA A 627 -28.08 3.41 -48.51
N THR A 628 -26.96 2.68 -48.62
CA THR A 628 -25.78 3.12 -49.36
C THR A 628 -25.97 3.02 -50.88
N LEU A 629 -26.68 1.99 -51.35
CA LEU A 629 -27.03 1.85 -52.77
C LEU A 629 -27.95 2.98 -53.24
N GLU A 630 -28.93 3.37 -52.41
CA GLU A 630 -29.85 4.47 -52.71
C GLU A 630 -29.16 5.84 -52.75
N SER A 631 -28.19 6.07 -51.85
CA SER A 631 -27.45 7.33 -51.73
C SER A 631 -26.22 7.43 -52.63
N GLY A 632 -25.90 6.38 -53.40
CA GLY A 632 -24.80 6.37 -54.37
C GLY A 632 -23.41 6.37 -53.73
N GLY A 633 -23.20 5.51 -52.74
CA GLY A 633 -21.97 5.43 -51.95
C GLY A 633 -21.37 4.03 -51.82
N ILE A 634 -20.48 3.89 -50.85
CA ILE A 634 -19.91 2.61 -50.39
C ILE A 634 -19.95 2.52 -48.87
N ALA A 635 -19.94 1.31 -48.32
CA ALA A 635 -19.97 1.09 -46.87
C ALA A 635 -19.07 -0.07 -46.46
N SER A 636 -18.58 -0.02 -45.22
CA SER A 636 -17.74 -1.03 -44.63
C SER A 636 -18.10 -1.31 -43.18
N ARG A 637 -17.70 -2.51 -42.73
CA ARG A 637 -17.54 -2.77 -41.31
C ARG A 637 -16.08 -2.48 -40.95
N PHE A 638 -15.87 -1.46 -40.12
CA PHE A 638 -14.53 -0.99 -39.79
C PHE A 638 -13.85 -1.92 -38.78
N GLU A 639 -14.51 -2.13 -37.64
CA GLU A 639 -14.11 -3.09 -36.61
C GLU A 639 -15.29 -3.41 -35.69
N ALA A 640 -15.37 -4.62 -35.15
CA ALA A 640 -16.38 -5.03 -34.16
C ALA A 640 -17.82 -4.56 -34.47
N ASP A 641 -18.32 -3.57 -33.75
CA ASP A 641 -19.66 -2.98 -33.80
C ASP A 641 -19.70 -1.60 -34.50
N GLN A 642 -18.64 -1.26 -35.23
CA GLN A 642 -18.46 0.00 -35.92
C GLN A 642 -18.52 -0.13 -37.44
N PHE A 643 -19.24 0.78 -38.08
CA PHE A 643 -19.47 0.81 -39.52
C PHE A 643 -19.14 2.19 -40.09
N ASP A 644 -18.60 2.21 -41.31
CA ASP A 644 -18.27 3.43 -42.04
C ASP A 644 -19.07 3.46 -43.35
N ILE A 645 -19.64 4.62 -43.68
CA ILE A 645 -20.40 4.85 -44.92
C ILE A 645 -19.81 6.09 -45.60
N TYR A 646 -19.52 5.98 -46.90
CA TYR A 646 -19.10 7.08 -47.75
C TYR A 646 -20.15 7.30 -48.82
N CYS A 647 -21.02 8.29 -48.65
CA CYS A 647 -22.22 8.49 -49.47
C CYS A 647 -22.33 9.93 -49.95
N ARG A 648 -23.23 10.20 -50.91
CA ARG A 648 -23.52 11.59 -51.29
C ARG A 648 -24.15 12.35 -50.12
N PRO A 649 -23.97 13.69 -50.03
CA PRO A 649 -24.59 14.50 -49.00
C PRO A 649 -26.10 14.27 -48.94
N MET A 650 -26.61 14.00 -47.75
CA MET A 650 -28.05 13.85 -47.49
C MET A 650 -28.61 15.15 -46.90
N GLU A 651 -29.84 15.51 -47.26
CA GLU A 651 -30.52 16.66 -46.66
C GLU A 651 -30.88 16.43 -45.20
N ASN A 652 -31.13 15.17 -44.81
CA ASN A 652 -31.55 14.81 -43.46
C ASN A 652 -30.93 13.49 -42.97
N TYR A 653 -29.80 13.58 -42.26
CA TYR A 653 -29.16 12.42 -41.64
C TYR A 653 -30.00 11.76 -40.53
N GLN A 654 -30.98 12.48 -39.97
CA GLN A 654 -31.90 11.91 -38.97
C GLN A 654 -32.80 10.82 -39.58
N GLU A 655 -33.15 10.93 -40.86
CA GLU A 655 -33.93 9.90 -41.55
C GLU A 655 -33.12 8.61 -41.72
N LEU A 656 -31.83 8.73 -42.08
CA LEU A 656 -30.93 7.58 -42.13
C LEU A 656 -30.80 6.94 -40.74
N TYR A 657 -30.61 7.75 -39.69
CA TYR A 657 -30.53 7.25 -38.33
C TYR A 657 -31.80 6.49 -37.91
N ASN A 658 -32.97 7.09 -38.11
CA ASN A 658 -34.24 6.49 -37.72
C ASN A 658 -34.49 5.18 -38.47
N ARG A 659 -34.20 5.14 -39.78
CA ARG A 659 -34.31 3.93 -40.61
C ARG A 659 -33.44 2.79 -40.06
N LEU A 660 -32.17 3.09 -39.77
CA LEU A 660 -31.26 2.09 -39.21
C LEU A 660 -31.68 1.66 -37.79
N GLN A 661 -32.24 2.58 -37.00
CA GLN A 661 -32.59 2.36 -35.59
C GLN A 661 -33.85 1.51 -35.49
N GLU A 662 -34.87 1.79 -36.31
CA GLU A 662 -36.07 0.98 -36.46
C GLU A 662 -35.72 -0.47 -36.85
N LYS A 663 -34.76 -0.63 -37.77
CA LYS A 663 -34.28 -1.97 -38.16
C LYS A 663 -33.55 -2.71 -37.06
N LEU A 664 -32.81 -2.01 -36.20
CA LEU A 664 -32.19 -2.59 -35.01
C LEU A 664 -33.24 -2.97 -33.94
N GLU A 665 -34.32 -2.21 -33.82
CA GLU A 665 -35.42 -2.49 -32.89
C GLU A 665 -36.27 -3.68 -33.35
N ASP A 666 -36.59 -3.76 -34.64
CA ASP A 666 -37.28 -4.92 -35.26
C ASP A 666 -36.47 -6.21 -35.14
N ALA A 667 -35.15 -6.08 -35.27
CA ALA A 667 -34.16 -7.14 -35.14
C ALA A 667 -34.10 -7.74 -33.72
N ALA A 668 -34.35 -6.91 -32.71
CA ALA A 668 -34.12 -7.21 -31.31
C ALA A 668 -35.24 -6.65 -30.40
N PRO A 669 -36.51 -7.03 -30.60
CA PRO A 669 -37.65 -6.38 -29.94
C PRO A 669 -37.67 -6.56 -28.41
N SER A 670 -36.90 -7.53 -27.89
CA SER A 670 -36.75 -7.79 -26.45
C SER A 670 -35.50 -7.16 -25.82
N VAL A 671 -34.67 -6.45 -26.60
CA VAL A 671 -33.42 -5.85 -26.14
C VAL A 671 -33.34 -4.40 -26.60
N SER A 672 -33.22 -3.47 -25.66
CA SER A 672 -33.02 -2.05 -25.99
C SER A 672 -31.61 -1.82 -26.55
N ILE A 673 -31.47 -1.87 -27.88
CA ILE A 673 -30.22 -1.56 -28.59
C ILE A 673 -30.33 -0.14 -29.14
N ARG A 674 -29.29 0.68 -28.91
CA ARG A 674 -29.21 2.03 -29.47
C ARG A 674 -27.92 2.17 -30.26
N MET A 675 -27.97 2.95 -31.34
CA MET A 675 -26.78 3.33 -32.09
C MET A 675 -26.44 4.80 -31.90
N ARG A 676 -25.18 5.13 -32.18
CA ARG A 676 -24.68 6.48 -32.37
C ARG A 676 -24.21 6.68 -33.81
N MET A 677 -24.39 7.89 -34.33
CA MET A 677 -23.98 8.29 -35.66
C MET A 677 -23.14 9.58 -35.59
N GLY A 678 -21.96 9.56 -36.19
CA GLY A 678 -21.16 10.76 -36.46
C GLY A 678 -21.07 11.01 -37.96
N VAL A 679 -21.26 12.25 -38.40
CA VAL A 679 -21.21 12.62 -39.82
C VAL A 679 -20.17 13.69 -40.03
N MET A 680 -19.30 13.55 -41.04
CA MET A 680 -18.41 14.60 -41.52
C MET A 680 -18.82 14.97 -42.95
N PRO A 681 -19.45 16.15 -43.13
CA PRO A 681 -19.78 16.66 -44.45
C PRO A 681 -18.55 16.83 -45.33
N TRP A 682 -18.75 16.69 -46.63
CA TRP A 682 -17.70 16.79 -47.64
C TRP A 682 -16.94 18.11 -47.56
N ARG A 683 -15.61 17.99 -47.62
CA ARG A 683 -14.69 19.13 -47.74
C ARG A 683 -13.64 18.86 -48.80
N LYS A 684 -13.44 19.86 -49.67
CA LYS A 684 -12.60 19.71 -50.87
C LYS A 684 -11.13 19.46 -50.52
N GLU A 685 -10.68 20.02 -49.41
CA GLU A 685 -9.31 19.99 -48.90
C GLU A 685 -8.98 18.74 -48.06
N MET A 686 -9.93 17.83 -47.86
CA MET A 686 -9.79 16.69 -46.95
C MET A 686 -9.81 15.35 -47.70
N GLU A 687 -8.87 14.47 -47.37
CA GLU A 687 -8.86 13.09 -47.87
C GLU A 687 -9.86 12.21 -47.10
N PRO A 688 -10.44 11.16 -47.71
CA PRO A 688 -11.45 10.31 -47.06
C PRO A 688 -11.03 9.79 -45.68
N VAL A 689 -9.76 9.41 -45.51
CA VAL A 689 -9.21 8.96 -44.21
C VAL A 689 -9.42 10.02 -43.12
N GLN A 690 -9.06 11.27 -43.41
CA GLN A 690 -9.21 12.39 -42.48
C GLN A 690 -10.69 12.69 -42.20
N MET A 691 -11.55 12.55 -43.22
CA MET A 691 -13.00 12.73 -43.04
C MET A 691 -13.58 11.69 -42.08
N PHE A 692 -13.16 10.42 -42.21
CA PHE A 692 -13.59 9.35 -41.31
C PHE A 692 -13.05 9.52 -39.88
N ASP A 693 -11.86 10.10 -39.71
CA ASP A 693 -11.35 10.46 -38.37
C ASP A 693 -12.24 11.52 -37.70
N ARG A 694 -12.63 12.58 -38.44
CA ARG A 694 -13.56 13.61 -37.93
C ARG A 694 -14.96 13.07 -37.64
N ALA A 695 -15.48 12.21 -38.52
CA ALA A 695 -16.76 11.53 -38.31
C ALA A 695 -16.72 10.61 -37.08
N ARG A 696 -15.60 9.93 -36.84
CA ARG A 696 -15.37 9.15 -35.60
C ARG A 696 -15.39 10.04 -34.36
N THR A 697 -14.75 11.21 -34.39
CA THR A 697 -14.82 12.19 -33.29
C THR A 697 -16.25 12.60 -33.00
N ALA A 698 -17.04 12.93 -34.02
CA ALA A 698 -18.47 13.25 -33.85
C ALA A 698 -19.27 12.07 -33.26
N CYS A 699 -19.03 10.85 -33.74
CA CYS A 699 -19.67 9.64 -33.22
C CYS A 699 -19.29 9.36 -31.74
N ALA A 700 -18.06 9.68 -31.34
CA ALA A 700 -17.59 9.56 -29.96
C ALA A 700 -18.22 10.63 -29.06
N MET A 701 -18.39 11.86 -29.53
CA MET A 701 -19.09 12.93 -28.79
C MET A 701 -20.56 12.57 -28.50
N ALA A 702 -21.21 11.80 -29.37
CA ALA A 702 -22.57 11.29 -29.11
C ALA A 702 -22.62 10.32 -27.92
N LYS A 703 -21.47 9.86 -27.39
CA LYS A 703 -21.38 9.01 -26.18
C LYS A 703 -21.61 9.81 -24.89
N THR A 704 -21.14 11.05 -24.85
CA THR A 704 -21.17 11.90 -23.65
C THR A 704 -22.50 12.66 -23.50
N ASN A 705 -23.24 12.85 -24.60
CA ASN A 705 -24.58 13.45 -24.59
C ASN A 705 -25.68 12.38 -24.73
N PHE A 706 -26.31 11.97 -23.62
CA PHE A 706 -27.36 10.93 -23.63
C PHE A 706 -28.64 11.30 -24.41
N LYS A 707 -28.78 12.56 -24.86
CA LYS A 707 -29.95 13.05 -25.61
C LYS A 707 -29.72 13.11 -27.12
N GLU A 708 -28.46 13.17 -27.58
CA GLU A 708 -28.11 13.33 -28.99
C GLU A 708 -27.33 12.11 -29.47
N HIS A 709 -27.99 11.27 -30.25
CA HIS A 709 -27.42 10.04 -30.81
C HIS A 709 -26.87 10.22 -32.23
N LEU A 710 -27.03 11.41 -32.80
CA LEU A 710 -26.54 11.80 -34.10
C LEU A 710 -25.86 13.16 -33.98
N ILE A 711 -24.61 13.24 -34.41
CA ILE A 711 -23.82 14.48 -34.40
C ILE A 711 -23.20 14.69 -35.78
N VAL A 712 -23.49 15.85 -36.38
CA VAL A 712 -22.84 16.29 -37.61
C VAL A 712 -21.67 17.19 -37.24
N TYR A 713 -20.47 16.80 -37.66
CA TYR A 713 -19.24 17.55 -37.48
C TYR A 713 -19.34 18.86 -38.25
N ASP A 714 -19.46 19.95 -37.50
CA ASP A 714 -19.60 21.29 -38.05
C ASP A 714 -18.31 22.10 -37.86
N GLN A 715 -18.35 23.35 -38.34
CA GLN A 715 -17.24 24.26 -38.16
C GLN A 715 -17.02 24.61 -36.67
N LYS A 716 -18.06 24.61 -35.83
CA LYS A 716 -17.92 24.91 -34.40
C LYS A 716 -17.14 23.84 -33.66
N MET A 717 -17.31 22.56 -34.00
CA MET A 717 -16.52 21.46 -33.43
C MET A 717 -15.05 21.56 -33.84
N GLN A 718 -14.78 21.93 -35.10
CA GLN A 718 -13.42 22.19 -35.56
C GLN A 718 -12.79 23.38 -34.83
N GLU A 719 -13.53 24.46 -34.66
CA GLU A 719 -13.11 25.64 -33.92
C GLU A 719 -12.89 25.32 -32.44
N GLN A 720 -13.72 24.47 -31.83
CA GLN A 720 -13.54 24.01 -30.46
C GLN A 720 -12.28 23.17 -30.30
N GLU A 721 -12.03 22.22 -31.20
CA GLU A 721 -10.82 21.38 -31.14
C GLU A 721 -9.55 22.20 -31.34
N LEU A 722 -9.58 23.15 -32.30
CA LEU A 722 -8.48 24.09 -32.51
C LEU A 722 -8.28 24.98 -31.28
N ARG A 723 -9.37 25.46 -30.66
CA ARG A 723 -9.35 26.24 -29.43
C ARG A 723 -8.75 25.44 -28.28
N GLU A 724 -9.16 24.20 -28.07
CA GLU A 724 -8.60 23.33 -27.03
C GLU A 724 -7.09 23.11 -27.23
N GLN A 725 -6.65 22.88 -28.46
CA GLN A 725 -5.22 22.78 -28.79
C GLN A 725 -4.47 24.09 -28.54
N GLN A 726 -5.05 25.24 -28.90
CA GLN A 726 -4.47 26.55 -28.60
C GLN A 726 -4.32 26.76 -27.09
N LEU A 727 -5.38 26.47 -26.32
CA LEU A 727 -5.33 26.56 -24.86
C LEU A 727 -4.22 25.68 -24.28
N LEU A 728 -4.10 24.42 -24.72
CA LEU A 728 -3.03 23.52 -24.27
C LEU A 728 -1.62 24.07 -24.54
N ASN A 729 -1.42 24.70 -25.70
CA ASN A 729 -0.14 25.31 -26.07
C ASN A 729 0.14 26.61 -25.29
N ASP A 730 -0.90 27.31 -24.87
CA ASP A 730 -0.79 28.61 -24.20
C ASP A 730 -0.62 28.50 -22.68
N VAL A 731 -0.86 27.34 -22.05
CA VAL A 731 -0.73 27.14 -20.59
C VAL A 731 0.56 27.72 -20.01
N GLN A 732 1.72 27.33 -20.55
CA GLN A 732 3.02 27.78 -20.02
C GLN A 732 3.20 29.29 -20.18
N ARG A 733 2.73 29.85 -21.31
CA ARG A 733 2.76 31.30 -21.56
C ARG A 733 1.82 32.03 -20.62
N ALA A 734 0.64 31.47 -20.36
CA ALA A 734 -0.38 32.01 -19.48
C ALA A 734 0.09 32.08 -18.03
N LEU A 735 0.77 31.04 -17.54
CA LEU A 735 1.43 31.03 -16.23
C LEU A 735 2.48 32.15 -16.12
N ASN A 736 3.36 32.27 -17.12
CA ASN A 736 4.43 33.27 -17.11
C ASN A 736 3.94 34.72 -17.28
N SER A 737 2.77 34.91 -17.87
CA SER A 737 2.19 36.23 -18.19
C SER A 737 1.07 36.64 -17.23
N TYR A 738 0.95 35.98 -16.07
CA TYR A 738 -0.07 36.26 -15.03
C TYR A 738 -1.51 36.26 -15.59
N GLN A 739 -1.80 35.36 -16.52
CA GLN A 739 -3.17 35.19 -17.06
C GLN A 739 -4.04 34.31 -16.17
N PHE A 740 -3.44 33.45 -15.35
CA PHE A 740 -4.13 32.75 -14.29
C PHE A 740 -4.24 33.67 -13.07
N GLU A 741 -5.44 33.76 -12.50
CA GLU A 741 -5.74 34.47 -11.25
C GLU A 741 -6.48 33.53 -10.29
N VAL A 742 -6.35 33.73 -8.99
CA VAL A 742 -7.02 32.91 -7.96
C VAL A 742 -8.11 33.73 -7.30
N HIS A 743 -9.33 33.21 -7.28
CA HIS A 743 -10.46 33.76 -6.54
C HIS A 743 -10.70 32.91 -5.30
N TYR A 744 -11.25 33.50 -4.24
CA TYR A 744 -11.48 32.85 -2.96
C TYR A 744 -12.96 32.79 -2.65
N GLN A 745 -13.48 31.61 -2.35
CA GLN A 745 -14.87 31.43 -1.90
C GLN A 745 -14.90 31.13 -0.40
N PRO A 746 -15.65 31.91 0.41
CA PRO A 746 -15.67 31.71 1.86
C PRO A 746 -16.47 30.46 2.28
N GLN A 747 -15.96 29.77 3.30
CA GLN A 747 -16.61 28.65 3.97
C GLN A 747 -17.01 29.07 5.39
N PHE A 748 -18.26 28.78 5.78
CA PHE A 748 -18.84 29.23 7.05
C PHE A 748 -19.22 28.06 7.96
N ASP A 749 -18.92 28.20 9.25
CA ASP A 749 -19.53 27.42 10.31
C ASP A 749 -20.90 27.98 10.66
N ILE A 750 -21.93 27.15 10.51
CA ILE A 750 -23.33 27.54 10.66
C ILE A 750 -23.94 27.08 11.97
N ARG A 751 -23.13 26.44 12.84
CA ARG A 751 -23.53 26.05 14.20
C ARG A 751 -23.66 27.26 15.12
N SER A 752 -22.95 28.35 14.79
CA SER A 752 -23.13 29.65 15.44
C SER A 752 -24.14 30.52 14.69
N ASP A 753 -24.82 31.37 15.43
CA ASP A 753 -25.67 32.43 14.89
C ASP A 753 -25.18 33.78 15.44
N PRO A 754 -24.60 34.67 14.60
CA PRO A 754 -24.44 34.54 13.15
C PRO A 754 -23.39 33.48 12.74
N PRO A 755 -23.45 32.97 11.49
CA PRO A 755 -22.42 32.09 10.94
C PRO A 755 -21.02 32.72 10.95
N LYS A 756 -19.99 31.92 11.21
CA LYS A 756 -18.59 32.39 11.30
C LYS A 756 -17.76 31.90 10.13
N LEU A 757 -16.96 32.78 9.54
CA LEU A 757 -15.98 32.40 8.52
C LEU A 757 -14.90 31.51 9.15
N VAL A 758 -14.62 30.35 8.53
CA VAL A 758 -13.63 29.38 9.04
C VAL A 758 -12.48 29.11 8.07
N SER A 759 -12.75 29.12 6.77
CA SER A 759 -11.76 28.89 5.71
C SER A 759 -12.26 29.48 4.40
N ALA A 760 -11.45 29.39 3.35
CA ALA A 760 -11.85 29.71 2.00
C ALA A 760 -11.34 28.66 1.01
N GLU A 761 -12.00 28.50 -0.13
CA GLU A 761 -11.52 27.66 -1.22
C GLU A 761 -10.88 28.54 -2.31
N ALA A 762 -9.68 28.16 -2.76
CA ALA A 762 -8.98 28.80 -3.86
C ALA A 762 -9.41 28.20 -5.20
N LEU A 763 -10.01 29.05 -6.03
CA LEU A 763 -10.59 28.69 -7.30
C LEU A 763 -9.88 29.43 -8.43
N VAL A 764 -9.16 28.69 -9.25
CA VAL A 764 -8.42 29.23 -10.40
C VAL A 764 -9.37 29.84 -11.44
N ARG A 765 -8.93 30.93 -12.07
CA ARG A 765 -9.58 31.62 -13.17
C ARG A 765 -8.56 31.90 -14.25
N TRP A 766 -8.95 31.74 -15.51
CA TRP A 766 -8.04 31.99 -16.62
C TRP A 766 -8.53 33.15 -17.49
N ARG A 767 -7.83 34.27 -17.37
CA ARG A 767 -8.07 35.48 -18.16
C ARG A 767 -7.17 35.48 -19.40
N HIS A 768 -7.66 34.85 -20.45
CA HIS A 768 -6.95 34.77 -21.74
C HIS A 768 -7.08 36.08 -22.52
N PRO A 769 -6.00 36.61 -23.11
CA PRO A 769 -6.01 37.90 -23.82
C PRO A 769 -6.96 37.90 -25.03
N GLU A 770 -7.10 36.77 -25.73
CA GLU A 770 -7.95 36.65 -26.93
C GLU A 770 -9.34 36.07 -26.63
N HIS A 771 -9.47 35.25 -25.57
CA HIS A 771 -10.71 34.51 -25.29
C HIS A 771 -11.47 35.03 -24.06
N GLY A 772 -10.96 36.09 -23.40
CA GLY A 772 -11.55 36.62 -22.19
C GLY A 772 -11.43 35.65 -21.01
N MET A 773 -12.43 35.63 -20.14
CA MET A 773 -12.45 34.73 -18.98
C MET A 773 -12.91 33.32 -19.41
N ILE A 774 -12.01 32.35 -19.30
CA ILE A 774 -12.28 30.94 -19.60
C ILE A 774 -12.76 30.24 -18.33
N SER A 775 -13.86 29.48 -18.44
CA SER A 775 -14.44 28.74 -17.32
C SER A 775 -13.51 27.60 -16.87
N PRO A 776 -13.32 27.39 -15.55
CA PRO A 776 -12.61 26.23 -15.03
C PRO A 776 -13.18 24.89 -15.52
N ALA A 777 -14.49 24.80 -15.69
CA ALA A 777 -15.14 23.61 -16.23
C ALA A 777 -14.72 23.28 -17.69
N ASP A 778 -14.21 24.28 -18.43
CA ASP A 778 -13.74 24.09 -19.81
C ASP A 778 -12.26 23.69 -19.84
N PHE A 779 -11.40 24.34 -19.04
CA PHE A 779 -9.96 24.12 -19.12
C PHE A 779 -9.43 23.09 -18.12
N VAL A 780 -9.97 22.97 -16.90
CA VAL A 780 -9.44 22.00 -15.91
C VAL A 780 -9.54 20.55 -16.43
N PRO A 781 -10.70 20.07 -16.92
CA PRO A 781 -10.78 18.71 -17.48
C PRO A 781 -9.91 18.52 -18.73
N LEU A 782 -9.69 19.59 -19.50
CA LEU A 782 -8.79 19.57 -20.66
C LEU A 782 -7.33 19.38 -20.20
N LEU A 783 -6.89 20.11 -19.18
CA LEU A 783 -5.52 20.00 -18.65
C LEU A 783 -5.27 18.68 -17.94
N GLU A 784 -6.25 18.16 -17.20
CA GLU A 784 -6.16 16.86 -16.52
C GLU A 784 -5.97 15.71 -17.51
N ARG A 785 -6.81 15.62 -18.55
CA ARG A 785 -6.71 14.56 -19.57
C ARG A 785 -5.41 14.62 -20.38
N ASN A 786 -4.72 15.76 -20.36
CA ASN A 786 -3.45 15.97 -21.05
C ASN A 786 -2.25 16.06 -20.09
N GLY A 787 -2.42 15.78 -18.80
CA GLY A 787 -1.35 15.77 -17.80
C GLY A 787 -0.70 17.13 -17.49
N LYS A 788 -1.36 18.24 -17.85
CA LYS A 788 -0.85 19.61 -17.67
C LYS A 788 -1.36 20.32 -16.42
N ILE A 789 -2.31 19.73 -15.71
CA ILE A 789 -2.97 20.36 -14.56
C ILE A 789 -2.00 20.66 -13.41
N GLY A 790 -1.00 19.80 -13.17
CA GLY A 790 -0.02 19.98 -12.08
C GLY A 790 0.84 21.24 -12.21
N GLU A 791 1.00 21.79 -13.43
CA GLU A 791 1.65 23.10 -13.62
C GLU A 791 0.79 24.24 -13.03
N VAL A 792 -0.53 24.14 -13.17
CA VAL A 792 -1.51 25.12 -12.67
C VAL A 792 -1.73 24.95 -11.17
N ASP A 793 -1.79 23.73 -10.67
CA ASP A 793 -1.97 23.45 -9.23
C ASP A 793 -0.84 24.08 -8.41
N ARG A 794 0.43 23.92 -8.83
CA ARG A 794 1.58 24.58 -8.19
C ARG A 794 1.46 26.11 -8.16
N PHE A 795 0.95 26.70 -9.23
CA PHE A 795 0.69 28.14 -9.27
C PHE A 795 -0.40 28.53 -8.24
N VAL A 796 -1.50 27.77 -8.18
CA VAL A 796 -2.59 28.02 -7.23
C VAL A 796 -2.12 27.85 -5.79
N TRP A 797 -1.36 26.80 -5.47
CA TRP A 797 -0.76 26.60 -4.14
C TRP A 797 0.12 27.78 -3.76
N SER A 798 0.97 28.22 -4.68
CA SER A 798 1.86 29.36 -4.46
C SER A 798 1.11 30.64 -4.17
N GLU A 799 0.07 30.94 -4.95
CA GLU A 799 -0.73 32.14 -4.79
C GLU A 799 -1.60 32.09 -3.52
N ALA A 800 -2.17 30.93 -3.20
CA ALA A 800 -2.90 30.70 -1.96
C ALA A 800 -2.02 30.92 -0.72
N ALA A 801 -0.85 30.28 -0.66
CA ALA A 801 0.10 30.46 0.45
C ALA A 801 0.54 31.93 0.61
N ARG A 802 0.84 32.61 -0.51
CA ARG A 802 1.17 34.04 -0.50
C ARG A 802 0.03 34.89 0.05
N GLN A 803 -1.21 34.61 -0.37
CA GLN A 803 -2.39 35.36 0.05
C GLN A 803 -2.73 35.11 1.53
N ILE A 804 -2.59 33.89 2.03
CA ILE A 804 -2.76 33.58 3.46
C ILE A 804 -1.75 34.36 4.30
N SER A 805 -0.48 34.36 3.91
CA SER A 805 0.57 35.12 4.59
C SER A 805 0.27 36.63 4.58
N ARG A 806 -0.26 37.15 3.46
CA ARG A 806 -0.72 38.54 3.37
C ARG A 806 -1.87 38.84 4.33
N TRP A 807 -2.87 37.97 4.43
CA TRP A 807 -3.98 38.14 5.37
C TRP A 807 -3.49 38.14 6.83
N LYS A 808 -2.60 37.21 7.18
CA LYS A 808 -1.96 37.12 8.50
C LYS A 808 -1.23 38.41 8.86
N ASN A 809 -0.41 38.92 7.95
CA ASN A 809 0.40 40.11 8.20
C ASN A 809 -0.41 41.41 8.22
N ARG A 810 -1.46 41.53 7.41
CA ARG A 810 -2.21 42.78 7.25
C ARG A 810 -3.38 42.91 8.22
N PHE A 811 -4.08 41.81 8.50
CA PHE A 811 -5.32 41.82 9.29
C PHE A 811 -5.17 41.07 10.63
N GLY A 812 -4.04 40.39 10.87
CA GLY A 812 -3.81 39.61 12.08
C GLY A 812 -4.62 38.32 12.15
N VAL A 813 -5.25 37.91 11.04
CA VAL A 813 -6.05 36.68 10.95
C VAL A 813 -5.40 35.69 10.00
N MET A 814 -5.37 34.43 10.38
CA MET A 814 -4.95 33.33 9.51
C MET A 814 -6.20 32.56 9.09
N ILE A 815 -6.50 32.57 7.80
CA ILE A 815 -7.65 31.86 7.23
C ILE A 815 -7.09 30.73 6.38
N PRO A 816 -7.29 29.47 6.78
CA PRO A 816 -6.89 28.33 5.97
C PRO A 816 -7.55 28.39 4.59
N VAL A 817 -6.79 28.02 3.56
CA VAL A 817 -7.30 27.95 2.18
C VAL A 817 -7.22 26.54 1.66
N SER A 818 -8.34 26.03 1.17
CA SER A 818 -8.42 24.76 0.46
C SER A 818 -7.95 24.92 -0.98
N VAL A 819 -7.09 24.02 -1.44
CA VAL A 819 -6.55 23.97 -2.80
C VAL A 819 -6.67 22.56 -3.36
N ASN A 820 -6.93 22.47 -4.65
CA ASN A 820 -7.02 21.20 -5.36
C ASN A 820 -5.66 20.49 -5.42
N LEU A 821 -5.69 19.18 -5.24
CA LEU A 821 -4.56 18.26 -5.41
C LEU A 821 -4.93 17.26 -6.50
N SER A 822 -4.50 17.53 -7.74
CA SER A 822 -4.84 16.66 -8.87
C SER A 822 -4.21 15.26 -8.73
N ARG A 823 -4.78 14.31 -9.47
CA ARG A 823 -4.26 12.94 -9.54
C ARG A 823 -2.77 12.93 -9.92
N VAL A 824 -2.35 13.76 -10.89
CA VAL A 824 -0.95 13.79 -11.37
C VAL A 824 0.00 14.18 -10.24
N ASP A 825 -0.42 15.09 -9.36
CA ASP A 825 0.41 15.57 -8.24
C ASP A 825 0.51 14.54 -7.11
N VAL A 826 -0.56 13.78 -6.83
CA VAL A 826 -0.51 12.69 -5.83
C VAL A 826 0.53 11.62 -6.21
N PHE A 827 0.79 11.43 -7.51
CA PHE A 827 1.81 10.50 -8.00
C PHE A 827 3.20 11.13 -8.15
N ASP A 828 3.39 12.42 -7.85
CA ASP A 828 4.71 13.07 -7.91
C ASP A 828 5.51 12.79 -6.62
N PRO A 829 6.66 12.09 -6.69
CA PRO A 829 7.52 11.85 -5.52
C PRO A 829 8.04 13.13 -4.85
N ALA A 830 8.05 14.27 -5.56
CA ALA A 830 8.52 15.53 -5.02
C ALA A 830 7.44 16.35 -4.29
N LEU A 831 6.17 15.93 -4.32
CA LEU A 831 5.01 16.68 -3.81
C LEU A 831 5.26 17.28 -2.41
N GLU A 832 5.67 16.45 -1.47
CA GLU A 832 5.86 16.87 -0.08
C GLU A 832 6.95 17.94 0.06
N SER A 833 8.08 17.73 -0.62
CA SER A 833 9.20 18.67 -0.60
C SER A 833 8.83 20.03 -1.20
N VAL A 834 7.90 20.04 -2.17
CA VAL A 834 7.38 21.26 -2.80
C VAL A 834 6.48 22.01 -1.82
N LEU A 835 5.53 21.32 -1.17
CA LEU A 835 4.61 21.93 -0.21
C LEU A 835 5.36 22.47 1.02
N GLU A 836 6.31 21.71 1.57
CA GLU A 836 7.13 22.14 2.72
C GLU A 836 7.92 23.41 2.42
N LYS A 837 8.60 23.46 1.27
CA LYS A 837 9.34 24.66 0.84
C LYS A 837 8.41 25.85 0.63
N LEU A 838 7.24 25.62 0.05
CA LEU A 838 6.24 26.66 -0.22
C LEU A 838 5.74 27.31 1.09
N LEU A 839 5.35 26.49 2.07
CA LEU A 839 4.85 26.99 3.35
C LEU A 839 5.96 27.67 4.16
N ALA A 840 7.16 27.09 4.20
CA ALA A 840 8.32 27.66 4.87
C ALA A 840 8.68 29.04 4.30
N TYR A 841 8.67 29.20 2.97
CA TYR A 841 8.94 30.47 2.30
C TYR A 841 7.93 31.58 2.69
N ASN A 842 6.67 31.20 2.96
CA ASN A 842 5.60 32.13 3.32
C ASN A 842 5.39 32.31 4.84
N GLY A 843 6.15 31.62 5.68
CA GLY A 843 6.03 31.69 7.15
C GLY A 843 4.72 31.10 7.69
N LEU A 844 4.25 30.02 7.06
CA LEU A 844 2.99 29.33 7.35
C LEU A 844 3.23 27.92 7.89
N GLY A 845 2.33 27.45 8.75
CA GLY A 845 2.25 26.04 9.13
C GLY A 845 1.39 25.23 8.15
N GLN A 846 1.40 23.91 8.29
CA GLN A 846 0.68 22.97 7.41
C GLN A 846 -0.84 23.15 7.48
N GLU A 847 -1.37 23.64 8.60
CA GLU A 847 -2.80 23.93 8.79
C GLU A 847 -3.32 25.06 7.92
N ALA A 848 -2.42 25.89 7.37
CA ALA A 848 -2.78 27.05 6.56
C ALA A 848 -3.27 26.65 5.15
N LEU A 849 -2.77 25.53 4.60
CA LEU A 849 -3.10 25.08 3.25
C LEU A 849 -3.75 23.70 3.32
N LYS A 850 -5.05 23.63 3.05
CA LYS A 850 -5.80 22.38 3.04
C LYS A 850 -5.81 21.78 1.63
N LEU A 851 -5.72 20.46 1.53
CA LEU A 851 -5.55 19.76 0.26
C LEU A 851 -6.82 19.00 -0.10
N GLU A 852 -7.44 19.33 -1.22
CA GLU A 852 -8.67 18.70 -1.72
C GLU A 852 -8.33 17.59 -2.73
N VAL A 853 -8.83 16.38 -2.47
CA VAL A 853 -8.68 15.22 -3.36
C VAL A 853 -10.06 14.78 -3.83
N THR A 854 -10.25 14.65 -5.15
CA THR A 854 -11.55 14.24 -5.70
C THR A 854 -11.83 12.75 -5.50
N GLU A 855 -13.11 12.40 -5.35
CA GLU A 855 -13.55 10.99 -5.25
C GLU A 855 -13.02 10.13 -6.41
N SER A 856 -13.02 10.67 -7.63
CA SER A 856 -12.60 9.95 -8.85
C SER A 856 -11.13 9.54 -8.84
N ALA A 857 -10.28 10.21 -8.06
CA ALA A 857 -8.88 9.84 -7.93
C ALA A 857 -8.74 8.42 -7.35
N TYR A 858 -9.67 7.99 -6.47
CA TYR A 858 -9.60 6.72 -5.74
C TYR A 858 -9.74 5.45 -6.60
N THR A 859 -10.43 5.50 -7.75
CA THR A 859 -10.99 4.29 -8.39
C THR A 859 -10.01 3.37 -9.14
N GLU A 860 -8.77 3.80 -9.42
CA GLU A 860 -7.82 3.02 -10.23
C GLU A 860 -6.56 2.57 -9.49
N ASN A 861 -6.14 3.26 -8.41
CA ASN A 861 -4.92 2.98 -7.62
C ASN A 861 -5.09 3.40 -6.13
N SER A 862 -6.09 2.84 -5.45
CA SER A 862 -6.48 3.25 -4.08
C SER A 862 -5.33 3.21 -3.08
N ASP A 863 -4.47 2.19 -3.11
CA ASP A 863 -3.45 1.99 -2.07
C ASP A 863 -2.36 3.06 -2.07
N GLN A 864 -1.98 3.56 -3.24
CA GLN A 864 -0.97 4.61 -3.34
C GLN A 864 -1.51 5.95 -2.86
N ILE A 865 -2.75 6.29 -3.25
CA ILE A 865 -3.41 7.53 -2.80
C ILE A 865 -3.61 7.52 -1.30
N ILE A 866 -4.05 6.38 -0.72
CA ILE A 866 -4.18 6.22 0.73
C ILE A 866 -2.84 6.50 1.42
N ARG A 867 -1.73 5.89 0.97
CA ARG A 867 -0.41 6.12 1.58
C ARG A 867 0.03 7.59 1.54
N VAL A 868 -0.13 8.25 0.41
CA VAL A 868 0.24 9.68 0.26
C VAL A 868 -0.62 10.56 1.17
N VAL A 869 -1.93 10.31 1.24
CA VAL A 869 -2.82 11.05 2.14
C VAL A 869 -2.47 10.82 3.61
N GLU A 870 -2.14 9.59 4.01
CA GLU A 870 -1.68 9.28 5.37
C GLU A 870 -0.40 10.04 5.74
N GLU A 871 0.54 10.13 4.80
CA GLU A 871 1.80 10.82 4.99
C GLU A 871 1.62 12.34 5.11
N LEU A 872 0.83 12.94 4.22
CA LEU A 872 0.46 14.35 4.30
C LEU A 872 -0.21 14.69 5.64
N ARG A 873 -1.14 13.86 6.11
CA ARG A 873 -1.78 14.05 7.42
C ARG A 873 -0.81 13.88 8.58
N ARG A 874 0.10 12.90 8.52
CA ARG A 874 1.14 12.69 9.54
C ARG A 874 2.04 13.91 9.68
N LYS A 875 2.26 14.65 8.59
CA LYS A 875 3.02 15.90 8.54
C LYS A 875 2.21 17.14 8.95
N GLY A 876 0.91 16.98 9.25
CA GLY A 876 0.03 18.04 9.75
C GLY A 876 -0.80 18.76 8.70
N TYR A 877 -0.81 18.31 7.44
CA TYR A 877 -1.75 18.84 6.45
C TYR A 877 -3.17 18.35 6.73
N ILE A 878 -4.16 19.21 6.45
CA ILE A 878 -5.57 18.85 6.46
C ILE A 878 -5.95 18.39 5.06
N VAL A 879 -6.45 17.17 4.93
CA VAL A 879 -6.88 16.61 3.63
C VAL A 879 -8.39 16.51 3.58
N GLU A 880 -9.00 17.07 2.54
CA GLU A 880 -10.43 17.14 2.32
C GLU A 880 -10.82 16.25 1.12
N MET A 881 -11.87 15.46 1.24
CA MET A 881 -12.45 14.71 0.11
C MET A 881 -13.43 15.61 -0.62
N ASP A 882 -13.20 15.84 -1.92
CA ASP A 882 -14.03 16.68 -2.77
C ASP A 882 -15.01 15.89 -3.65
N ASP A 883 -16.08 16.53 -4.08
CA ASP A 883 -17.13 15.98 -4.97
C ASP A 883 -17.80 14.67 -4.47
N PHE A 884 -17.89 14.47 -3.14
CA PHE A 884 -18.40 13.22 -2.59
C PHE A 884 -19.86 12.95 -3.00
N GLY A 885 -20.08 11.80 -3.64
CA GLY A 885 -21.38 11.28 -4.05
C GLY A 885 -21.77 11.61 -5.49
N SER A 886 -20.87 12.22 -6.27
CA SER A 886 -21.01 12.41 -7.72
C SER A 886 -20.68 11.14 -8.53
N GLY A 887 -19.97 10.17 -7.93
CA GLY A 887 -19.47 8.92 -8.53
C GLY A 887 -19.98 7.61 -7.90
N TYR A 888 -19.27 6.50 -8.16
CA TYR A 888 -19.53 5.20 -7.52
C TYR A 888 -18.88 5.15 -6.13
N SER A 889 -19.45 5.87 -5.17
CA SER A 889 -18.90 5.89 -3.81
C SER A 889 -19.10 4.54 -3.14
N SER A 890 -18.01 3.87 -2.78
CA SER A 890 -18.10 2.69 -1.91
C SER A 890 -18.04 3.13 -0.44
N LEU A 891 -18.89 2.58 0.42
CA LEU A 891 -18.77 2.76 1.87
C LEU A 891 -17.37 2.35 2.38
N HIS A 892 -16.72 1.44 1.66
CA HIS A 892 -15.36 1.04 1.92
C HIS A 892 -14.36 2.19 1.72
N MET A 893 -14.47 2.97 0.63
CA MET A 893 -13.65 4.15 0.37
C MET A 893 -13.71 5.14 1.53
N LEU A 894 -14.91 5.46 2.02
CA LEU A 894 -15.09 6.34 3.18
C LEU A 894 -14.40 5.82 4.46
N SER A 895 -14.39 4.50 4.65
CA SER A 895 -13.75 3.89 5.82
C SER A 895 -12.23 3.74 5.69
N ALA A 896 -11.73 3.62 4.46
CA ALA A 896 -10.33 3.33 4.17
C ALA A 896 -9.51 4.58 3.88
N MET A 897 -10.12 5.61 3.27
CA MET A 897 -9.41 6.83 2.91
C MET A 897 -9.34 7.76 4.14
N PRO A 898 -8.14 8.06 4.65
CA PRO A 898 -7.99 8.74 5.92
C PRO A 898 -8.08 10.25 5.68
N VAL A 899 -9.26 10.80 5.42
CA VAL A 899 -9.49 12.26 5.24
C VAL A 899 -9.92 12.95 6.53
N ASP A 900 -9.67 14.25 6.62
CA ASP A 900 -10.05 15.11 7.74
C ASP A 900 -11.42 15.77 7.56
N VAL A 901 -11.84 16.02 6.32
CA VAL A 901 -13.09 16.70 5.98
C VAL A 901 -13.72 16.03 4.76
N LEU A 902 -15.05 15.99 4.72
CA LEU A 902 -15.81 15.51 3.57
C LEU A 902 -16.63 16.66 2.96
N LYS A 903 -16.40 17.00 1.70
CA LYS A 903 -17.17 18.00 0.96
C LYS A 903 -18.29 17.29 0.18
N MET A 904 -19.53 17.60 0.55
CA MET A 904 -20.73 17.02 -0.05
C MET A 904 -21.09 17.81 -1.31
N ASP A 905 -21.14 17.10 -2.45
CA ASP A 905 -21.38 17.72 -3.75
C ASP A 905 -22.70 18.51 -3.81
N ARG A 906 -22.69 19.59 -4.59
CA ARG A 906 -23.82 20.50 -4.78
C ARG A 906 -25.09 19.84 -5.31
N GLU A 907 -25.02 18.71 -6.02
CA GLU A 907 -26.22 18.04 -6.55
C GLU A 907 -27.13 17.51 -5.43
N PHE A 908 -26.57 17.14 -4.27
CA PHE A 908 -27.36 16.77 -3.10
C PHE A 908 -28.08 17.98 -2.50
N ILE A 909 -27.38 19.12 -2.47
CA ILE A 909 -27.89 20.36 -1.87
C ILE A 909 -28.92 21.04 -2.76
N ARG A 910 -28.73 21.02 -4.09
CA ARG A 910 -29.68 21.64 -5.03
C ARG A 910 -31.12 21.13 -4.85
N ARG A 911 -31.26 19.84 -4.51
CA ARG A 911 -32.57 19.16 -4.39
C ARG A 911 -33.07 19.05 -2.95
N ILE A 912 -32.34 19.61 -1.98
CA ILE A 912 -32.75 19.57 -0.58
C ILE A 912 -33.99 20.47 -0.42
N GLY A 913 -35.10 19.88 0.06
CA GLY A 913 -36.40 20.56 0.16
C GLY A 913 -37.39 20.27 -0.99
N GLU A 914 -36.97 19.65 -2.09
CA GLU A 914 -37.88 19.24 -3.19
C GLU A 914 -38.67 17.94 -2.89
N GLY A 915 -38.37 17.26 -1.77
CA GLY A 915 -39.09 16.05 -1.31
C GLY A 915 -38.36 15.29 -0.20
N GLU A 916 -39.09 14.43 0.53
CA GLU A 916 -38.55 13.70 1.71
C GLU A 916 -37.31 12.86 1.41
N LYS A 917 -37.23 12.26 0.21
CA LYS A 917 -36.12 11.37 -0.17
C LYS A 917 -34.77 12.09 -0.24
N SER A 918 -34.74 13.31 -0.79
CA SER A 918 -33.50 14.08 -0.94
C SER A 918 -32.96 14.53 0.42
N SER A 919 -33.84 14.99 1.31
CA SER A 919 -33.46 15.38 2.68
C SER A 919 -33.02 14.17 3.53
N GLN A 920 -33.66 13.01 3.37
CA GLN A 920 -33.22 11.77 4.03
C GLN A 920 -31.84 11.33 3.57
N LEU A 921 -31.51 11.49 2.29
CA LEU A 921 -30.19 11.15 1.76
C LEU A 921 -29.08 12.02 2.35
N VAL A 922 -29.31 13.33 2.43
CA VAL A 922 -28.38 14.27 3.11
C VAL A 922 -28.21 13.89 4.59
N ALA A 923 -29.32 13.59 5.29
CA ALA A 923 -29.28 13.15 6.68
C ALA A 923 -28.49 11.84 6.89
N LEU A 924 -28.63 10.89 5.97
CA LEU A 924 -27.87 9.63 5.99
C LEU A 924 -26.37 9.89 5.81
N ILE A 925 -25.97 10.73 4.85
CA ILE A 925 -24.55 11.06 4.61
C ILE A 925 -23.96 11.74 5.85
N LEU A 926 -24.66 12.71 6.43
CA LEU A 926 -24.25 13.38 7.67
C LEU A 926 -24.13 12.37 8.84
N GLY A 927 -25.04 11.41 8.94
CA GLY A 927 -24.97 10.35 9.96
C GLY A 927 -23.78 9.41 9.80
N ILE A 928 -23.43 9.04 8.57
CA ILE A 928 -22.26 8.21 8.26
C ILE A 928 -20.98 8.97 8.59
N ALA A 929 -20.85 10.21 8.09
CA ALA A 929 -19.68 11.05 8.36
C ALA A 929 -19.52 11.32 9.87
N GLY A 930 -20.62 11.59 10.57
CA GLY A 930 -20.63 11.73 12.04
C GLY A 930 -20.17 10.48 12.77
N SER A 931 -20.57 9.29 12.31
CA SER A 931 -20.11 8.01 12.87
C SER A 931 -18.60 7.78 12.68
N LEU A 932 -18.05 8.29 11.58
CA LEU A 932 -16.61 8.27 11.28
C LEU A 932 -15.85 9.43 11.91
N LYS A 933 -16.54 10.36 12.60
CA LYS A 933 -15.98 11.60 13.17
C LYS A 933 -15.33 12.51 12.12
N ILE A 934 -15.85 12.50 10.89
CA ILE A 934 -15.39 13.34 9.78
C ILE A 934 -16.38 14.51 9.63
N PRO A 935 -15.97 15.78 9.87
CA PRO A 935 -16.81 16.95 9.60
C PRO A 935 -17.17 17.06 8.11
N VAL A 936 -18.38 17.58 7.84
CA VAL A 936 -18.92 17.72 6.48
C VAL A 936 -19.04 19.20 6.08
N VAL A 937 -18.58 19.54 4.89
CA VAL A 937 -18.86 20.82 4.23
C VAL A 937 -19.93 20.59 3.16
N ALA A 938 -21.08 21.23 3.28
CA ALA A 938 -22.11 21.18 2.24
C ALA A 938 -21.88 22.27 1.19
N GLU A 939 -21.74 21.87 -0.06
CA GLU A 939 -21.45 22.79 -1.16
C GLU A 939 -22.69 23.22 -1.95
N GLY A 940 -22.60 24.39 -2.60
CA GLY A 940 -23.68 24.88 -3.46
C GLY A 940 -24.93 25.32 -2.69
N VAL A 941 -24.79 25.84 -1.47
CA VAL A 941 -25.89 26.47 -0.74
C VAL A 941 -26.25 27.82 -1.39
N GLU A 942 -27.44 27.94 -1.94
CA GLU A 942 -27.89 29.12 -2.70
C GLU A 942 -29.02 29.90 -2.01
N THR A 943 -29.79 29.25 -1.13
CA THR A 943 -31.00 29.82 -0.51
C THR A 943 -30.98 29.73 1.01
N GLU A 944 -31.78 30.58 1.67
CA GLU A 944 -31.92 30.56 3.13
C GLU A 944 -32.61 29.28 3.62
N GLU A 945 -33.56 28.75 2.85
CA GLU A 945 -34.26 27.50 3.14
C GLU A 945 -33.28 26.32 3.18
N GLN A 946 -32.37 26.22 2.21
CA GLN A 946 -31.32 25.20 2.17
C GLN A 946 -30.41 25.30 3.39
N LEU A 947 -29.98 26.52 3.74
CA LEU A 947 -29.15 26.77 4.91
C LEU A 947 -29.84 26.32 6.20
N LYS A 948 -31.12 26.66 6.37
CA LYS A 948 -31.91 26.27 7.54
C LYS A 948 -32.05 24.76 7.65
N LEU A 949 -32.38 24.09 6.54
CA LEU A 949 -32.47 22.62 6.51
C LEU A 949 -31.15 21.95 6.87
N LEU A 950 -30.02 22.44 6.35
CA LEU A 950 -28.70 21.91 6.67
C LEU A 950 -28.34 22.12 8.15
N ARG A 951 -28.70 23.29 8.72
CA ARG A 951 -28.55 23.56 10.15
C ARG A 951 -29.38 22.60 11.01
N ASP A 952 -30.64 22.39 10.64
CA ASP A 952 -31.56 21.48 11.36
C ASP A 952 -31.09 20.02 11.30
N LEU A 953 -30.43 19.62 10.19
CA LEU A 953 -29.81 18.31 10.01
C LEU A 953 -28.44 18.17 10.70
N GLY A 954 -27.92 19.23 11.32
CA GLY A 954 -26.65 19.21 12.05
C GLY A 954 -25.40 19.30 11.16
N CYS A 955 -25.52 19.83 9.94
CA CYS A 955 -24.36 20.10 9.08
C CYS A 955 -23.46 21.18 9.71
N PRO A 956 -22.15 20.94 9.90
CA PRO A 956 -21.29 21.88 10.60
C PRO A 956 -20.86 23.05 9.71
N LEU A 957 -20.47 22.79 8.46
CA LEU A 957 -19.85 23.75 7.56
C LEU A 957 -20.61 23.84 6.25
N VAL A 958 -20.66 25.03 5.65
CA VAL A 958 -21.29 25.24 4.35
C VAL A 958 -20.49 26.18 3.46
N GLN A 959 -20.67 26.02 2.15
CA GLN A 959 -20.14 26.87 1.11
C GLN A 959 -21.19 27.08 0.01
N GLY A 960 -21.32 28.30 -0.49
CA GLY A 960 -22.22 28.55 -1.61
C GLY A 960 -22.56 30.02 -1.84
N PHE A 961 -23.33 30.26 -2.90
CA PHE A 961 -23.68 31.61 -3.36
C PHE A 961 -24.59 32.38 -2.42
N TYR A 962 -25.28 31.70 -1.50
CA TYR A 962 -26.04 32.34 -0.44
C TYR A 962 -25.18 33.34 0.35
N PHE A 963 -23.94 32.95 0.69
CA PHE A 963 -22.99 33.84 1.36
C PHE A 963 -22.24 34.70 0.35
N SER A 964 -21.54 34.05 -0.58
CA SER A 964 -20.79 34.75 -1.63
C SER A 964 -20.43 33.83 -2.79
N ARG A 965 -20.41 34.44 -3.97
CA ARG A 965 -19.63 33.90 -5.11
C ARG A 965 -18.13 33.97 -4.78
N PRO A 966 -17.29 33.18 -5.48
CA PRO A 966 -15.85 33.35 -5.41
C PRO A 966 -15.45 34.79 -5.76
N LEU A 967 -14.57 35.39 -4.96
CA LEU A 967 -14.18 36.80 -5.08
C LEU A 967 -12.68 36.94 -5.36
N PRO A 968 -12.25 37.97 -6.10
CA PRO A 968 -10.85 38.39 -6.10
C PRO A 968 -10.36 38.69 -4.67
N PRO A 969 -9.06 38.52 -4.39
CA PRO A 969 -8.52 38.68 -3.03
C PRO A 969 -8.85 40.04 -2.39
N GLU A 970 -8.82 41.15 -3.13
CA GLU A 970 -9.13 42.47 -2.58
C GLU A 970 -10.61 42.63 -2.15
N GLU A 971 -11.53 42.05 -2.92
CA GLU A 971 -12.96 42.06 -2.59
C GLU A 971 -13.26 41.15 -1.40
N PHE A 972 -12.61 39.98 -1.34
CA PHE A 972 -12.68 39.07 -0.20
C PHE A 972 -12.21 39.77 1.09
N GLU A 973 -11.06 40.45 1.03
CA GLU A 973 -10.50 41.22 2.14
C GLU A 973 -11.49 42.29 2.65
N ASN A 974 -12.07 43.07 1.74
CA ASN A 974 -12.99 44.16 2.10
C ASN A 974 -14.28 43.62 2.72
N ARG A 975 -14.82 42.52 2.18
CA ARG A 975 -16.13 42.00 2.60
C ARG A 975 -16.09 41.19 3.89
N PHE A 976 -15.00 40.47 4.14
CA PHE A 976 -14.94 39.51 5.25
C PHE A 976 -13.89 39.84 6.30
N LEU A 977 -12.82 40.55 5.96
CA LEU A 977 -11.67 40.72 6.86
C LEU A 977 -11.61 42.13 7.47
N ARG A 978 -11.96 43.16 6.70
CA ARG A 978 -11.99 44.55 7.21
C ARG A 978 -13.15 44.79 8.18
N THR A 979 -14.33 44.25 7.89
CA THR A 979 -15.52 44.40 8.74
C THR A 979 -15.38 43.68 10.10
N ALA A 980 -14.50 42.68 10.19
CA ALA A 980 -14.20 41.98 11.44
C ALA A 980 -13.35 42.84 12.40
N GLN A 981 -12.50 43.74 11.89
CA GLN A 981 -11.72 44.67 12.73
C GLN A 981 -12.53 45.88 13.23
N GLU A 982 -13.64 46.25 12.57
CA GLU A 982 -14.48 47.39 12.99
C GLU A 982 -15.56 47.02 14.02
N ASN A 983 -15.84 45.71 14.19
CA ASN A 983 -16.81 45.17 15.15
C ASN A 983 -16.16 44.42 16.33
N SER A 984 -14.81 44.41 16.40
CA SER A 984 -14.01 43.94 17.54
C SER A 984 -13.52 45.14 18.33
#